data_AF-A0A7J9KD79-F1
#
_entry.id   AF-A0A7J9KD79-F1
#
_cell.length_a   1.000
_cell.length_b   1.000
_cell.length_c   1.000
_cell.angle_alpha   90.00
_cell.angle_beta   90.00
_cell.angle_gamma   90.00
#
_symmetry.space_group_name_H-M   'P 1'
#
loop_
_entity.id
_entity.type
_entity.pdbx_description
1 polymer ?
#
loop_
_entity_poly.entity_id
_entity_poly.type
_entity_poly.pdbx_seq_one_letter_code
_entity_poly.pdbx_strand_id
1 'polypeptide(L)'
;MTVKIFLMWNSKMLIDGGEDSTVATSWLEASNLVVLKESSVIQSNANLGVHGQGLLNLSGSGDKIQAQRLVLSLFYSIHVGPGSVLRGPLEDASSYAITPKLYCELQDCPIELLHPPEDCNVNSSLSFTLQICRVEDITVEGLIKGSVVHFHRARTISVQSSGIISASGMGCIGGVGKGNFLDNGIGSGGGHGGKGGLGCYNSSCVGGGNSYGNSKLPCELGSGSGNESSADSIAGGGIIVMGSVEHPLSSLSVEGSVRADGEGFAETVWQYKNFLSNVSSIAPGGGSGGTVLLFLHTMTLGESAILSSVGGYGSPKGGGGGGGGRIHFHWSNIPTGDVYQPIARVKGSIYARGGLGRDESGSGENGTVTGKACPKGLYGTFCVECPVGTYKNVSGSDSSLCQPCPPWELPHRAIYIAVRGGIAETPCPYKCISDRYHMPNCYTALEELIYTFGGPWLFCLLLVGLLILLALVLSVARMKFVGVDELPGPAPTQHGSQIDHSFPFLESLNEVLETNRVEESQSHVHRMYFMGPNTFSEPWHLPHTPPEEIKEIVYEGAYNMFVDEINAIAAYQWWEGAIYTILSILAYPLAWSWQQWRRRMRLQLLREFVRSEYDHACLRSCRSRALYEGLKVSATSDLMLAYMDFILGGDEKRTDLPPRLPQRFPMVIIFGGDGSYMAPFSLQNDNILTSLMSQLVPPTTWYRLVAGLNAQLRLVRRGQLRVTFRPVLRWLETHANPALRIYGVFIGLAWFQAAPNGYHQYGLLVSSVEEESEPVSSGNTDGGVQTALLSSSVRTTYMQNQSGHLGEDVLLTQGHESSDGFARRRRSYGRLIDTNNLQMLEEKRDMFYLLSFIVHNTKPVGHQDLVGLVISMLLLGDFSLVLLTFLLLYSISLLDVFLVLFILPLGVLLPFPAGINALFSHGPRRSAGLARFYALWNITSLVNVGVAFLCGYIHYKSQSSSSKQIPNLQPWN
;
A
#
# COMPACT_ATOMS: atom_id res chain seq x y z
N MET A 1 47.22 22.65 -63.43
CA MET A 1 46.31 23.66 -64.01
C MET A 1 45.65 24.40 -62.87
N THR A 2 45.70 25.74 -62.87
CA THR A 2 45.15 26.56 -61.78
C THR A 2 44.09 27.51 -62.31
N VAL A 3 42.94 27.58 -61.64
CA VAL A 3 41.74 28.31 -62.04
C VAL A 3 41.10 28.94 -60.80
N LYS A 4 40.26 29.97 -60.95
CA LYS A 4 39.46 30.51 -59.81
C LYS A 4 38.14 29.78 -59.65
N ILE A 5 37.42 29.60 -60.75
CA ILE A 5 36.14 28.89 -60.83
C ILE A 5 36.25 27.95 -62.03
N PHE A 6 35.88 26.68 -61.84
CA PHE A 6 35.92 25.66 -62.88
C PHE A 6 34.51 25.06 -63.04
N LEU A 7 33.90 25.30 -64.19
CA LEU A 7 32.54 24.85 -64.52
C LEU A 7 32.62 23.95 -65.76
N MET A 8 32.12 22.73 -65.62
CA MET A 8 31.96 21.79 -66.74
C MET A 8 30.48 21.50 -66.94
N TRP A 9 30.07 21.47 -68.21
CA TRP A 9 28.70 21.25 -68.65
C TRP A 9 28.74 20.40 -69.91
N ASN A 10 28.25 19.16 -69.84
CA ASN A 10 28.29 18.18 -70.94
C ASN A 10 29.63 18.14 -71.69
N SER A 11 30.73 18.09 -70.94
CA SER A 11 32.09 18.16 -71.50
C SER A 11 33.03 17.12 -70.88
N LYS A 12 34.03 16.69 -71.66
CA LYS A 12 35.04 15.70 -71.23
C LYS A 12 36.43 16.32 -71.21
N MET A 13 37.10 16.24 -70.06
CA MET A 13 38.50 16.57 -69.87
C MET A 13 39.31 15.27 -69.76
N LEU A 14 40.28 15.09 -70.65
CA LEU A 14 41.25 14.00 -70.61
C LEU A 14 42.61 14.58 -70.16
N ILE A 15 43.23 13.96 -69.17
CA ILE A 15 44.52 14.36 -68.62
C ILE A 15 45.48 13.17 -68.75
N ASP A 16 46.32 13.21 -69.78
CA ASP A 16 47.35 12.21 -70.02
C ASP A 16 48.62 12.52 -69.20
N GLY A 17 49.11 11.54 -68.44
CA GLY A 17 50.37 11.63 -67.70
C GLY A 17 51.62 11.26 -68.52
N GLY A 18 51.45 10.64 -69.69
CA GLY A 18 52.54 10.14 -70.53
C GLY A 18 53.17 8.82 -70.04
N GLU A 19 54.08 8.27 -70.84
CA GLU A 19 54.81 7.02 -70.55
C GLU A 19 55.96 7.21 -69.54
N ASP A 20 56.32 8.46 -69.25
CA ASP A 20 57.52 8.81 -68.49
C ASP A 20 57.24 8.77 -66.98
N SER A 21 57.83 7.78 -66.29
CA SER A 21 57.65 7.49 -64.85
C SER A 21 57.97 8.65 -63.89
N THR A 22 58.48 9.75 -64.41
CA THR A 22 58.83 10.98 -63.69
C THR A 22 57.63 11.93 -63.48
N VAL A 23 56.62 11.93 -64.36
CA VAL A 23 55.44 12.81 -64.26
C VAL A 23 54.34 12.16 -63.42
N ALA A 24 54.69 11.82 -62.17
CA ALA A 24 53.88 10.95 -61.33
C ALA A 24 52.52 11.52 -60.87
N THR A 25 52.27 12.83 -60.97
CA THR A 25 51.05 13.48 -60.47
C THR A 25 50.60 14.66 -61.35
N SER A 26 49.33 14.63 -61.78
CA SER A 26 48.65 15.78 -62.39
C SER A 26 47.83 16.55 -61.36
N TRP A 27 47.83 17.88 -61.44
CA TRP A 27 47.17 18.75 -60.46
C TRP A 27 46.15 19.68 -61.12
N LEU A 28 44.93 19.70 -60.58
CA LEU A 28 43.85 20.64 -60.91
C LEU A 28 43.48 21.47 -59.68
N GLU A 29 43.84 22.75 -59.68
CA GLU A 29 43.63 23.68 -58.58
C GLU A 29 42.51 24.68 -58.96
N ALA A 30 41.51 24.81 -58.10
CA ALA A 30 40.33 25.64 -58.31
C ALA A 30 40.04 26.49 -57.06
N SER A 31 40.46 27.76 -57.05
CA SER A 31 40.56 28.57 -55.82
C SER A 31 39.23 28.94 -55.14
N ASN A 32 38.08 28.49 -55.63
CA ASN A 32 36.76 28.82 -55.07
C ASN A 32 35.73 27.70 -55.34
N LEU A 33 35.49 27.35 -56.61
CA LEU A 33 34.36 26.51 -56.99
C LEU A 33 34.70 25.55 -58.12
N VAL A 34 34.33 24.27 -57.96
CA VAL A 34 34.28 23.25 -59.02
C VAL A 34 32.85 22.75 -59.15
N VAL A 35 32.22 22.90 -60.31
CA VAL A 35 30.90 22.28 -60.58
C VAL A 35 30.93 21.49 -61.87
N LEU A 36 30.47 20.24 -61.80
CA LEU A 36 30.17 19.39 -62.95
C LEU A 36 28.64 19.33 -63.13
N LYS A 37 28.19 19.34 -64.39
CA LYS A 37 26.80 19.22 -64.82
C LYS A 37 26.65 18.44 -66.13
N GLU A 38 25.46 17.86 -66.31
CA GLU A 38 25.02 17.15 -67.52
C GLU A 38 26.05 16.13 -68.07
N SER A 39 26.41 15.15 -67.23
CA SER A 39 27.32 14.06 -67.58
C SER A 39 28.76 14.53 -67.93
N SER A 40 29.26 15.53 -67.22
CA SER A 40 30.64 16.02 -67.39
C SER A 40 31.66 15.05 -66.81
N VAL A 41 32.77 14.81 -67.52
CA VAL A 41 33.77 13.80 -67.13
C VAL A 41 35.18 14.36 -67.08
N ILE A 42 35.82 14.30 -65.92
CA ILE A 42 37.27 14.47 -65.77
C ILE A 42 37.89 13.07 -65.65
N GLN A 43 38.84 12.75 -66.53
CA GLN A 43 39.52 11.45 -66.57
C GLN A 43 41.04 11.60 -66.71
N SER A 44 41.80 10.90 -65.86
CA SER A 44 43.25 10.73 -66.04
C SER A 44 43.67 9.26 -66.03
N ASN A 45 44.73 8.93 -66.78
CA ASN A 45 45.41 7.63 -66.77
C ASN A 45 46.50 7.53 -65.67
N ALA A 46 46.87 8.66 -65.07
CA ALA A 46 47.84 8.78 -63.99
C ALA A 46 47.16 9.20 -62.67
N ASN A 47 47.95 9.62 -61.68
CA ASN A 47 47.43 10.15 -60.41
C ASN A 47 46.93 11.59 -60.63
N LEU A 48 45.71 11.90 -60.14
CA LEU A 48 45.10 13.22 -60.20
C LEU A 48 44.84 13.76 -58.80
N GLY A 49 45.47 14.88 -58.46
CA GLY A 49 45.11 15.70 -57.31
C GLY A 49 44.21 16.85 -57.75
N VAL A 50 43.07 17.03 -57.07
CA VAL A 50 42.18 18.17 -57.22
C VAL A 50 42.17 18.96 -55.92
N HIS A 51 42.56 20.23 -55.99
CA HIS A 51 42.56 21.16 -54.87
C HIS A 51 41.53 22.26 -55.10
N GLY A 52 40.89 22.74 -54.03
CA GLY A 52 40.11 23.97 -54.09
C GLY A 52 39.64 24.42 -52.72
N GLN A 53 39.39 25.72 -52.52
CA GLN A 53 39.17 26.29 -51.18
C GLN A 53 37.67 26.50 -50.81
N GLY A 54 36.75 26.04 -51.65
CA GLY A 54 35.31 26.18 -51.43
C GLY A 54 34.55 24.89 -51.74
N LEU A 55 33.64 24.90 -52.71
CA LEU A 55 32.73 23.79 -52.98
C LEU A 55 33.17 22.98 -54.22
N LEU A 56 33.20 21.65 -54.08
CA LEU A 56 33.19 20.70 -55.19
C LEU A 56 31.79 20.09 -55.27
N ASN A 57 31.08 20.29 -56.39
CA ASN A 57 29.73 19.79 -56.59
C ASN A 57 29.59 19.06 -57.94
N LEU A 58 29.36 17.75 -57.89
CA LEU A 58 28.92 16.96 -59.03
C LEU A 58 27.40 16.90 -58.95
N SER A 59 26.70 17.37 -59.99
CA SER A 59 25.25 17.63 -59.90
C SER A 59 24.44 17.15 -61.11
N GLY A 60 25.11 16.70 -62.17
CA GLY A 60 24.52 15.93 -63.25
C GLY A 60 24.60 14.43 -62.98
N SER A 61 23.56 13.69 -63.38
CA SER A 61 23.63 12.25 -63.53
C SER A 61 24.68 11.90 -64.59
N GLY A 62 25.53 10.91 -64.29
CA GLY A 62 26.65 10.54 -65.16
C GLY A 62 27.87 11.46 -65.08
N ASP A 63 27.88 12.50 -64.24
CA ASP A 63 29.11 13.27 -63.96
C ASP A 63 30.17 12.35 -63.35
N LYS A 64 31.42 12.41 -63.81
CA LYS A 64 32.51 11.58 -63.27
C LYS A 64 33.80 12.35 -63.02
N ILE A 65 34.47 12.07 -61.91
CA ILE A 65 35.90 12.35 -61.73
C ILE A 65 36.59 11.01 -61.48
N GLN A 66 37.45 10.60 -62.40
CA GLN A 66 38.12 9.30 -62.35
C GLN A 66 39.61 9.41 -62.67
N ALA A 67 40.44 8.78 -61.85
CA ALA A 67 41.90 8.77 -62.02
C ALA A 67 42.49 7.48 -61.43
N GLN A 68 43.76 7.22 -61.73
CA GLN A 68 44.40 5.98 -61.30
C GLN A 68 44.74 5.97 -59.81
N ARG A 69 45.06 7.15 -59.26
CA ARG A 69 44.73 7.54 -57.89
C ARG A 69 44.07 8.90 -57.91
N LEU A 70 43.04 9.10 -57.09
CA LEU A 70 42.32 10.37 -56.99
C LEU A 70 42.50 10.97 -55.59
N VAL A 71 42.98 12.21 -55.49
CA VAL A 71 43.02 12.93 -54.22
C VAL A 71 42.24 14.24 -54.34
N LEU A 72 41.33 14.47 -53.42
CA LEU A 72 40.52 15.68 -53.33
C LEU A 72 40.84 16.38 -52.01
N SER A 73 41.28 17.63 -52.01
CA SER A 73 41.64 18.30 -50.75
C SER A 73 41.47 19.81 -50.70
N LEU A 74 41.46 20.34 -49.47
CA LEU A 74 41.28 21.74 -49.08
C LEU A 74 39.85 22.30 -49.27
N PHE A 75 38.92 21.52 -49.82
CA PHE A 75 37.54 21.93 -50.07
C PHE A 75 36.81 22.17 -48.75
N TYR A 76 36.05 23.27 -48.65
CA TYR A 76 35.12 23.47 -47.55
C TYR A 76 34.06 22.36 -47.51
N SER A 77 33.51 22.00 -48.69
CA SER A 77 32.55 20.90 -48.80
C SER A 77 32.65 20.17 -50.14
N ILE A 78 32.32 18.88 -50.12
CA ILE A 78 32.24 18.02 -51.31
C ILE A 78 30.83 17.42 -51.38
N HIS A 79 30.14 17.67 -52.50
CA HIS A 79 28.82 17.15 -52.81
C HIS A 79 28.89 16.24 -54.04
N VAL A 80 28.58 14.96 -53.85
CA VAL A 80 28.49 13.95 -54.92
C VAL A 80 27.02 13.64 -55.16
N GLY A 81 26.41 14.31 -56.13
CA GLY A 81 24.99 14.20 -56.46
C GLY A 81 24.55 12.85 -57.03
N PRO A 82 23.24 12.65 -57.23
CA PRO A 82 22.66 11.34 -57.55
C PRO A 82 23.07 10.90 -58.97
N GLY A 83 23.71 9.74 -59.05
CA GLY A 83 24.27 9.21 -60.29
C GLY A 83 25.59 9.86 -60.74
N SER A 84 26.18 10.75 -59.95
CA SER A 84 27.56 11.21 -60.13
C SER A 84 28.54 10.19 -59.53
N VAL A 85 29.80 10.17 -60.02
CA VAL A 85 30.81 9.17 -59.63
C VAL A 85 32.18 9.78 -59.32
N LEU A 86 32.73 9.49 -58.15
CA LEU A 86 34.16 9.64 -57.85
C LEU A 86 34.82 8.25 -57.91
N ARG A 87 35.92 8.09 -58.66
CA ARG A 87 36.61 6.78 -58.77
C ARG A 87 38.14 6.87 -58.76
N GLY A 88 38.78 5.94 -58.05
CA GLY A 88 40.16 5.54 -58.31
C GLY A 88 40.47 4.15 -57.74
N PRO A 89 41.01 3.18 -58.52
CA PRO A 89 41.61 3.32 -59.87
C PRO A 89 40.61 3.49 -61.02
N LEU A 90 41.14 3.70 -62.24
CA LEU A 90 40.38 3.90 -63.47
C LEU A 90 39.61 2.63 -63.89
N GLU A 91 38.46 2.80 -64.55
CA GLU A 91 37.60 1.69 -65.03
C GLU A 91 38.24 0.93 -66.21
N ASP A 92 38.60 1.64 -67.28
CA ASP A 92 39.27 1.08 -68.46
C ASP A 92 40.78 1.39 -68.42
N ALA A 93 41.51 0.71 -67.53
CA ALA A 93 42.96 0.84 -67.45
C ALA A 93 43.64 0.13 -68.65
N SER A 94 44.33 0.89 -69.52
CA SER A 94 45.16 0.30 -70.58
C SER A 94 46.43 -0.35 -69.99
N SER A 95 47.12 -1.16 -70.79
CA SER A 95 48.40 -1.80 -70.41
C SER A 95 49.54 -0.82 -70.08
N TYR A 96 49.32 0.49 -70.24
CA TYR A 96 50.26 1.57 -69.96
C TYR A 96 49.89 2.38 -68.70
N ALA A 97 48.77 2.08 -68.04
CA ALA A 97 48.34 2.78 -66.83
C ALA A 97 49.14 2.31 -65.60
N ILE A 98 49.57 3.26 -64.76
CA ILE A 98 50.38 3.00 -63.56
C ILE A 98 49.51 2.27 -62.51
N THR A 99 49.57 0.95 -62.41
CA THR A 99 48.80 0.22 -61.40
C THR A 99 49.25 0.60 -59.98
N PRO A 100 48.34 1.01 -59.08
CA PRO A 100 48.69 1.29 -57.70
C PRO A 100 49.13 -0.02 -57.04
N LYS A 101 50.34 -0.06 -56.49
CA LYS A 101 50.82 -1.24 -55.74
C LYS A 101 49.96 -1.42 -54.49
N LEU A 102 49.06 -2.40 -54.54
CA LEU A 102 48.27 -2.86 -53.41
C LEU A 102 49.14 -3.75 -52.51
N TYR A 103 49.03 -3.58 -51.19
CA TYR A 103 49.87 -4.25 -50.18
C TYR A 103 49.37 -5.67 -49.92
N CYS A 104 49.29 -6.50 -50.97
CA CYS A 104 48.60 -7.80 -50.94
C CYS A 104 49.41 -8.96 -50.35
N GLU A 105 50.74 -8.89 -50.39
CA GLU A 105 51.63 -9.94 -49.86
C GLU A 105 52.03 -9.69 -48.39
N LEU A 106 51.77 -8.49 -47.87
CA LEU A 106 52.12 -8.09 -46.52
C LEU A 106 50.94 -8.24 -45.58
N GLN A 107 51.21 -8.81 -44.40
CA GLN A 107 50.23 -8.99 -43.33
C GLN A 107 50.21 -7.80 -42.34
N ASP A 108 51.17 -6.88 -42.49
CA ASP A 108 51.31 -5.67 -41.67
C ASP A 108 50.51 -4.48 -42.22
N CYS A 109 50.02 -3.65 -41.29
CA CYS A 109 49.25 -2.45 -41.57
C CYS A 109 50.10 -1.35 -42.26
N PRO A 110 49.68 -0.78 -43.41
CA PRO A 110 50.26 0.45 -43.94
C PRO A 110 50.08 1.60 -42.95
N ILE A 111 51.20 2.12 -42.42
CA ILE A 111 51.16 3.07 -41.28
C ILE A 111 50.43 4.37 -41.61
N GLU A 112 50.38 4.76 -42.88
CA GLU A 112 49.71 5.98 -43.36
C GLU A 112 48.18 5.90 -43.25
N LEU A 113 47.61 4.71 -43.07
CA LEU A 113 46.17 4.52 -42.82
C LEU A 113 45.79 4.80 -41.35
N LEU A 114 46.76 4.73 -40.43
CA LEU A 114 46.59 5.05 -39.01
C LEU A 114 47.07 6.48 -38.68
N HIS A 115 48.26 6.82 -39.21
CA HIS A 115 48.96 8.10 -39.06
C HIS A 115 49.25 8.71 -40.46
N PRO A 116 48.23 9.22 -41.17
CA PRO A 116 48.40 9.88 -42.46
C PRO A 116 49.22 11.18 -42.37
N PRO A 117 49.87 11.60 -43.48
CA PRO A 117 50.60 12.86 -43.51
C PRO A 117 49.65 14.06 -43.49
N GLU A 118 49.86 14.96 -42.51
CA GLU A 118 49.07 16.17 -42.27
C GLU A 118 48.80 17.02 -43.53
N ASP A 119 49.76 17.09 -44.46
CA ASP A 119 49.72 17.98 -45.63
C ASP A 119 48.94 17.47 -46.83
N CYS A 120 48.27 16.31 -46.76
CA CYS A 120 47.49 15.74 -47.87
C CYS A 120 48.29 15.52 -49.18
N ASN A 121 49.62 15.48 -49.11
CA ASN A 121 50.49 15.43 -50.30
C ASN A 121 50.42 14.07 -51.00
N VAL A 122 50.34 14.10 -52.34
CA VAL A 122 50.31 12.88 -53.17
C VAL A 122 51.73 12.41 -53.45
N ASN A 123 52.15 11.34 -52.79
CA ASN A 123 53.39 10.61 -53.09
C ASN A 123 53.05 9.24 -53.71
N SER A 124 53.86 8.76 -54.66
CA SER A 124 53.69 7.47 -55.32
C SER A 124 53.84 6.28 -54.39
N SER A 125 54.50 6.45 -53.24
CA SER A 125 54.62 5.42 -52.19
C SER A 125 53.33 5.17 -51.39
N LEU A 126 52.35 6.07 -51.42
CA LEU A 126 51.18 5.99 -50.51
C LEU A 126 50.22 4.86 -50.90
N SER A 127 49.56 4.30 -49.89
CA SER A 127 48.73 3.09 -50.00
C SER A 127 47.30 3.32 -50.53
N PHE A 128 46.81 4.57 -50.54
CA PHE A 128 45.44 4.89 -50.98
C PHE A 128 45.25 4.97 -52.51
N THR A 129 44.03 4.70 -52.97
CA THR A 129 43.60 4.92 -54.37
C THR A 129 42.58 6.04 -54.52
N LEU A 130 41.83 6.35 -53.44
CA LEU A 130 41.00 7.55 -53.35
C LEU A 130 41.18 8.18 -51.97
N GLN A 131 41.71 9.40 -51.89
CA GLN A 131 41.80 10.15 -50.63
C GLN A 131 40.96 11.44 -50.70
N ILE A 132 40.21 11.71 -49.64
CA ILE A 132 39.56 13.01 -49.41
C ILE A 132 40.17 13.58 -48.12
N CYS A 133 40.75 14.78 -48.20
CA CYS A 133 41.65 15.30 -47.15
C CYS A 133 41.46 16.78 -46.83
N ARG A 134 41.39 17.16 -45.55
CA ARG A 134 41.10 18.54 -45.08
C ARG A 134 39.80 19.09 -45.69
N VAL A 135 38.66 18.58 -45.21
CA VAL A 135 37.29 18.98 -45.64
C VAL A 135 36.37 19.11 -44.42
N GLU A 136 35.49 20.10 -44.36
CA GLU A 136 34.50 20.16 -43.28
C GLU A 136 33.39 19.13 -43.52
N ASP A 137 32.53 19.35 -44.52
CA ASP A 137 31.31 18.58 -44.71
C ASP A 137 31.26 17.84 -46.07
N ILE A 138 31.04 16.53 -46.02
CA ILE A 138 30.96 15.66 -47.20
C ILE A 138 29.56 15.05 -47.32
N THR A 139 28.93 15.20 -48.49
CA THR A 139 27.59 14.67 -48.80
C THR A 139 27.65 13.76 -50.02
N VAL A 140 27.14 12.53 -49.86
CA VAL A 140 27.17 11.48 -50.88
C VAL A 140 25.76 11.00 -51.19
N GLU A 141 25.26 11.37 -52.37
CA GLU A 141 24.02 10.86 -53.01
C GLU A 141 24.34 9.95 -54.22
N GLY A 142 25.54 10.08 -54.80
CA GLY A 142 26.08 9.24 -55.87
C GLY A 142 27.03 8.14 -55.39
N LEU A 143 28.00 7.78 -56.22
CA LEU A 143 28.95 6.69 -55.98
C LEU A 143 30.37 7.21 -55.73
N ILE A 144 31.01 6.77 -54.64
CA ILE A 144 32.46 6.84 -54.43
C ILE A 144 33.00 5.40 -54.51
N LYS A 145 33.88 5.09 -55.48
CA LYS A 145 34.46 3.74 -55.63
C LYS A 145 36.00 3.72 -55.65
N GLY A 146 36.62 2.82 -54.88
CA GLY A 146 38.08 2.61 -54.94
C GLY A 146 38.59 1.43 -54.10
N SER A 147 39.83 0.99 -54.37
CA SER A 147 40.49 -0.11 -53.65
C SER A 147 40.88 0.25 -52.21
N VAL A 148 41.36 1.47 -52.00
CA VAL A 148 41.71 1.99 -50.68
C VAL A 148 41.18 3.42 -50.61
N VAL A 149 40.03 3.58 -49.94
CA VAL A 149 39.30 4.84 -49.80
C VAL A 149 39.60 5.42 -48.42
N HIS A 150 40.20 6.61 -48.34
CA HIS A 150 40.54 7.26 -47.07
C HIS A 150 39.96 8.67 -46.97
N PHE A 151 39.14 8.90 -45.94
CA PHE A 151 38.67 10.23 -45.55
C PHE A 151 39.52 10.73 -44.37
N HIS A 152 40.55 11.54 -44.62
CA HIS A 152 41.42 12.09 -43.57
C HIS A 152 41.06 13.54 -43.24
N ARG A 153 41.06 13.90 -41.94
CA ARG A 153 40.81 15.27 -41.46
C ARG A 153 39.52 15.84 -42.08
N ALA A 154 38.49 14.98 -42.08
CA ALA A 154 37.12 15.29 -42.45
C ALA A 154 36.29 15.50 -41.17
N ARG A 155 35.42 16.51 -41.12
CA ARG A 155 34.64 16.81 -39.90
C ARG A 155 33.31 16.06 -39.85
N THR A 156 32.53 16.09 -40.93
CA THR A 156 31.30 15.31 -41.07
C THR A 156 31.23 14.56 -42.40
N ILE A 157 30.63 13.37 -42.37
CA ILE A 157 30.29 12.59 -43.57
C ILE A 157 28.81 12.21 -43.48
N SER A 158 28.06 12.52 -44.54
CA SER A 158 26.67 12.12 -44.73
C SER A 158 26.52 11.30 -46.01
N VAL A 159 26.09 10.05 -45.87
CA VAL A 159 25.76 9.16 -46.99
C VAL A 159 24.25 9.05 -47.06
N GLN A 160 23.64 9.82 -47.96
CA GLN A 160 22.19 9.88 -48.17
C GLN A 160 21.65 8.53 -48.65
N SER A 161 20.32 8.36 -48.66
CA SER A 161 19.66 7.09 -49.02
C SER A 161 20.05 6.49 -50.38
N SER A 162 20.37 7.30 -51.40
CA SER A 162 20.90 6.84 -52.69
C SER A 162 22.42 6.67 -52.74
N GLY A 163 23.14 7.18 -51.73
CA GLY A 163 24.59 7.26 -51.68
C GLY A 163 25.26 5.91 -51.46
N ILE A 164 26.37 5.69 -52.17
CA ILE A 164 27.17 4.47 -52.10
C ILE A 164 28.65 4.82 -51.97
N ILE A 165 29.29 4.37 -50.89
CA ILE A 165 30.76 4.31 -50.79
C ILE A 165 31.15 2.83 -50.93
N SER A 166 31.93 2.48 -51.95
CA SER A 166 32.25 1.08 -52.26
C SER A 166 33.74 0.83 -52.49
N ALA A 167 34.28 -0.15 -51.76
CA ALA A 167 35.52 -0.85 -52.06
C ALA A 167 35.25 -2.33 -52.43
N SER A 168 34.01 -2.67 -52.79
CA SER A 168 33.61 -4.05 -53.07
C SER A 168 34.25 -4.59 -54.35
N GLY A 169 34.88 -5.76 -54.27
CA GLY A 169 35.63 -6.39 -55.36
C GLY A 169 36.87 -5.59 -55.82
N MET A 170 37.41 -4.71 -54.98
CA MET A 170 38.56 -3.84 -55.32
C MET A 170 39.83 -4.17 -54.50
N GLY A 171 39.85 -5.30 -53.79
CA GLY A 171 40.96 -5.77 -52.98
C GLY A 171 41.99 -6.58 -53.77
N CYS A 172 42.57 -7.61 -53.13
CA CYS A 172 43.59 -8.45 -53.73
C CYS A 172 43.00 -9.61 -54.53
N ILE A 173 43.59 -9.95 -55.67
CA ILE A 173 43.21 -11.09 -56.52
C ILE A 173 43.80 -12.41 -55.98
N GLY A 174 45.01 -12.33 -55.43
CA GLY A 174 45.58 -13.32 -54.52
C GLY A 174 45.71 -12.74 -53.12
N GLY A 175 46.93 -12.79 -52.56
CA GLY A 175 47.29 -12.22 -51.26
C GLY A 175 47.42 -13.21 -50.10
N VAL A 176 47.66 -12.70 -48.90
CA VAL A 176 48.06 -13.45 -47.69
C VAL A 176 47.12 -14.62 -47.33
N GLY A 177 45.81 -14.44 -47.49
CA GLY A 177 44.80 -15.46 -47.20
C GLY A 177 44.10 -15.95 -48.47
N LYS A 178 44.81 -15.98 -49.60
CA LYS A 178 44.23 -16.43 -50.87
C LYS A 178 43.61 -17.82 -50.80
N GLY A 179 42.59 -18.03 -51.63
CA GLY A 179 42.08 -19.37 -51.92
C GLY A 179 43.12 -20.27 -52.58
N ASN A 180 42.79 -21.55 -52.67
CA ASN A 180 43.61 -22.58 -53.30
C ASN A 180 42.81 -23.23 -54.45
N PHE A 181 43.48 -23.56 -55.54
CA PHE A 181 42.87 -24.26 -56.68
C PHE A 181 43.33 -25.73 -56.74
N LEU A 182 42.40 -26.60 -57.12
CA LEU A 182 42.67 -27.98 -57.56
C LEU A 182 43.06 -28.00 -59.06
N ASP A 183 43.80 -29.03 -59.48
CA ASP A 183 44.23 -29.23 -60.88
C ASP A 183 43.06 -29.37 -61.87
N ASN A 184 41.84 -29.67 -61.38
CA ASN A 184 40.61 -29.70 -62.16
C ASN A 184 39.99 -28.30 -62.39
N GLY A 185 40.64 -27.22 -61.92
CA GLY A 185 40.22 -25.84 -62.11
C GLY A 185 39.33 -25.26 -61.00
N ILE A 186 39.18 -25.95 -59.86
CA ILE A 186 38.16 -25.62 -58.85
C ILE A 186 38.80 -24.97 -57.63
N GLY A 187 38.31 -23.77 -57.27
CA GLY A 187 38.90 -22.89 -56.28
C GLY A 187 38.10 -22.83 -54.96
N SER A 188 38.82 -22.83 -53.84
CA SER A 188 38.26 -22.47 -52.54
C SER A 188 38.14 -20.95 -52.37
N GLY A 189 37.36 -20.50 -51.38
CA GLY A 189 37.20 -19.09 -51.09
C GLY A 189 38.46 -18.46 -50.49
N GLY A 190 38.67 -17.17 -50.75
CA GLY A 190 39.65 -16.36 -50.04
C GLY A 190 39.25 -16.17 -48.57
N GLY A 191 40.23 -16.10 -47.66
CA GLY A 191 40.04 -15.77 -46.25
C GLY A 191 40.58 -14.39 -45.92
N HIS A 192 39.89 -13.68 -45.04
CA HIS A 192 40.27 -12.43 -44.37
C HIS A 192 39.12 -12.13 -43.41
N GLY A 193 39.39 -11.66 -42.18
CA GLY A 193 38.35 -11.54 -41.15
C GLY A 193 37.96 -12.90 -40.55
N GLY A 194 37.30 -13.74 -41.35
CA GLY A 194 37.08 -15.17 -41.16
C GLY A 194 37.79 -16.02 -42.25
N LYS A 195 37.85 -17.34 -42.06
CA LYS A 195 38.42 -18.26 -43.05
C LYS A 195 37.54 -18.37 -44.31
N GLY A 196 38.16 -18.60 -45.46
CA GLY A 196 37.47 -18.99 -46.68
C GLY A 196 36.85 -20.38 -46.59
N GLY A 197 35.76 -20.60 -47.33
CA GLY A 197 35.08 -21.87 -47.46
C GLY A 197 35.81 -22.85 -48.39
N LEU A 198 35.63 -24.15 -48.14
CA LEU A 198 36.22 -25.22 -48.97
C LEU A 198 35.61 -25.22 -50.38
N GLY A 199 36.43 -25.40 -51.41
CA GLY A 199 35.94 -25.75 -52.76
C GLY A 199 35.92 -27.26 -52.91
N CYS A 200 34.82 -27.84 -53.38
CA CYS A 200 34.60 -29.29 -53.43
C CYS A 200 33.87 -29.72 -54.71
N TYR A 201 34.36 -30.78 -55.34
CA TYR A 201 33.77 -31.35 -56.54
C TYR A 201 34.06 -32.85 -56.65
N ASN A 202 32.99 -33.65 -56.82
CA ASN A 202 33.06 -35.09 -57.04
C ASN A 202 33.94 -35.80 -55.99
N SER A 203 33.69 -35.50 -54.70
CA SER A 203 34.43 -35.97 -53.53
C SER A 203 35.91 -35.53 -53.40
N SER A 204 36.41 -34.65 -54.27
CA SER A 204 37.70 -33.98 -54.08
C SER A 204 37.50 -32.56 -53.54
N CYS A 205 38.18 -32.20 -52.44
CA CYS A 205 38.00 -30.94 -51.73
C CYS A 205 39.34 -30.24 -51.46
N VAL A 206 39.35 -28.91 -51.52
CA VAL A 206 40.51 -28.08 -51.20
C VAL A 206 40.17 -27.00 -50.15
N GLY A 207 41.09 -26.78 -49.21
CA GLY A 207 40.92 -25.85 -48.09
C GLY A 207 40.82 -24.39 -48.53
N GLY A 208 39.85 -23.67 -47.97
CA GLY A 208 39.74 -22.20 -48.08
C GLY A 208 40.86 -21.46 -47.38
N GLY A 209 41.13 -20.25 -47.86
CA GLY A 209 42.21 -19.39 -47.40
C GLY A 209 42.09 -19.03 -45.92
N ASN A 210 43.22 -18.86 -45.24
CA ASN A 210 43.26 -18.59 -43.79
C ASN A 210 42.79 -17.17 -43.46
N SER A 211 42.16 -17.00 -42.29
CA SER A 211 41.91 -15.67 -41.72
C SER A 211 43.24 -15.01 -41.30
N TYR A 212 43.39 -13.72 -41.59
CA TYR A 212 44.50 -12.88 -41.15
C TYR A 212 44.02 -11.47 -40.77
N GLY A 213 44.95 -10.63 -40.32
CA GLY A 213 44.70 -9.23 -39.99
C GLY A 213 44.14 -9.00 -38.58
N ASN A 214 44.25 -7.77 -38.08
CA ASN A 214 43.98 -7.40 -36.70
C ASN A 214 42.50 -7.04 -36.48
N SER A 215 41.80 -7.79 -35.61
CA SER A 215 40.39 -7.53 -35.30
C SER A 215 40.14 -6.25 -34.47
N LYS A 216 41.17 -5.63 -33.88
CA LYS A 216 41.06 -4.41 -33.05
C LYS A 216 41.51 -3.12 -33.75
N LEU A 217 42.31 -3.23 -34.81
CA LEU A 217 42.73 -2.13 -35.69
C LEU A 217 42.97 -2.72 -37.10
N PRO A 218 41.90 -3.08 -37.83
CA PRO A 218 42.03 -3.65 -39.17
C PRO A 218 42.41 -2.57 -40.19
N CYS A 219 43.32 -2.89 -41.08
CA CYS A 219 43.82 -2.02 -42.15
C CYS A 219 44.32 -2.83 -43.36
N GLU A 220 43.97 -4.12 -43.43
CA GLU A 220 44.40 -5.06 -44.43
C GLU A 220 43.36 -5.17 -45.57
N LEU A 221 43.82 -5.41 -46.79
CA LEU A 221 42.96 -5.73 -47.94
C LEU A 221 42.43 -7.17 -47.81
N GLY A 222 41.24 -7.45 -48.35
CA GLY A 222 40.74 -8.82 -48.51
C GLY A 222 41.48 -9.57 -49.62
N SER A 223 41.65 -10.88 -49.44
CA SER A 223 42.29 -11.80 -50.41
C SER A 223 41.28 -12.43 -51.36
N GLY A 224 41.73 -12.70 -52.59
CA GLY A 224 40.93 -13.31 -53.64
C GLY A 224 40.99 -14.84 -53.68
N SER A 225 40.44 -15.43 -54.74
CA SER A 225 40.36 -16.89 -54.88
C SER A 225 41.70 -17.58 -55.17
N GLY A 226 42.74 -16.82 -55.51
CA GLY A 226 44.14 -17.28 -55.44
C GLY A 226 44.81 -17.77 -56.72
N ASN A 227 44.19 -17.61 -57.90
CA ASN A 227 44.89 -17.75 -59.18
C ASN A 227 44.99 -16.39 -59.85
N GLU A 228 46.20 -15.81 -59.81
CA GLU A 228 46.52 -14.48 -60.34
C GLU A 228 46.79 -14.50 -61.86
N SER A 229 46.85 -15.68 -62.50
CA SER A 229 47.21 -15.83 -63.92
C SER A 229 46.03 -16.14 -64.86
N SER A 230 44.83 -16.36 -64.32
CA SER A 230 43.62 -16.70 -65.09
C SER A 230 42.65 -15.53 -65.22
N ALA A 231 42.00 -15.37 -66.38
CA ALA A 231 40.96 -14.35 -66.58
C ALA A 231 39.71 -14.51 -65.67
N ASP A 232 39.49 -15.71 -65.10
CA ASP A 232 38.41 -16.01 -64.15
C ASP A 232 38.81 -15.72 -62.68
N SER A 233 39.73 -14.79 -62.44
CA SER A 233 40.28 -14.50 -61.10
C SER A 233 39.39 -13.54 -60.29
N ILE A 234 38.94 -13.95 -59.09
CA ILE A 234 38.00 -13.19 -58.26
C ILE A 234 38.73 -12.44 -57.14
N ALA A 235 38.43 -11.14 -56.97
CA ALA A 235 39.09 -10.26 -56.01
C ALA A 235 38.40 -10.20 -54.63
N GLY A 236 39.20 -9.98 -53.57
CA GLY A 236 38.70 -9.63 -52.25
C GLY A 236 38.12 -8.21 -52.18
N GLY A 237 37.56 -7.83 -51.03
CA GLY A 237 37.13 -6.47 -50.74
C GLY A 237 38.31 -5.55 -50.41
N GLY A 238 38.19 -4.26 -50.76
CA GLY A 238 39.21 -3.24 -50.45
C GLY A 238 39.13 -2.70 -49.02
N ILE A 239 39.81 -1.57 -48.79
CA ILE A 239 39.84 -0.85 -47.50
C ILE A 239 39.01 0.44 -47.59
N ILE A 240 38.20 0.72 -46.57
CA ILE A 240 37.59 2.02 -46.32
C ILE A 240 38.03 2.51 -44.94
N VAL A 241 38.80 3.61 -44.88
CA VAL A 241 39.16 4.29 -43.63
C VAL A 241 38.44 5.64 -43.55
N MET A 242 37.81 5.92 -42.42
CA MET A 242 37.20 7.22 -42.13
C MET A 242 37.81 7.83 -40.85
N GLY A 243 38.43 9.00 -40.96
CA GLY A 243 39.20 9.66 -39.92
C GLY A 243 40.65 9.14 -39.79
N SER A 244 41.30 9.50 -38.69
CA SER A 244 42.57 8.92 -38.22
C SER A 244 42.64 8.95 -36.69
N VAL A 245 43.70 8.39 -36.10
CA VAL A 245 43.92 8.40 -34.62
C VAL A 245 43.96 9.83 -34.07
N GLU A 246 44.60 10.74 -34.79
CA GLU A 246 44.80 12.14 -34.42
C GLU A 246 43.63 13.05 -34.83
N HIS A 247 43.01 12.78 -35.99
CA HIS A 247 41.89 13.55 -36.54
C HIS A 247 40.65 12.65 -36.78
N PRO A 248 39.96 12.20 -35.71
CA PRO A 248 38.72 11.44 -35.80
C PRO A 248 37.52 12.33 -36.17
N LEU A 249 36.59 11.78 -36.95
CA LEU A 249 35.37 12.47 -37.41
C LEU A 249 34.49 12.92 -36.24
N SER A 250 33.82 14.07 -36.38
CA SER A 250 32.84 14.55 -35.40
C SER A 250 31.53 13.77 -35.49
N SER A 251 31.06 13.49 -36.71
CA SER A 251 29.85 12.71 -36.96
C SER A 251 29.92 11.96 -38.29
N LEU A 252 29.43 10.72 -38.28
CA LEU A 252 29.16 9.91 -39.47
C LEU A 252 27.67 9.55 -39.51
N SER A 253 26.95 10.05 -40.51
CA SER A 253 25.57 9.63 -40.80
C SER A 253 25.50 8.81 -42.08
N VAL A 254 24.83 7.66 -42.03
CA VAL A 254 24.64 6.77 -43.17
C VAL A 254 23.18 6.33 -43.24
N GLU A 255 22.52 6.66 -44.34
CA GLU A 255 21.17 6.21 -44.74
C GLU A 255 21.21 5.29 -45.98
N GLY A 256 22.21 5.50 -46.86
CA GLY A 256 22.53 4.67 -48.02
C GLY A 256 23.43 3.49 -47.66
N SER A 257 24.54 3.29 -48.37
CA SER A 257 25.44 2.15 -48.07
C SER A 257 26.93 2.42 -48.17
N VAL A 258 27.68 1.74 -47.30
CA VAL A 258 29.15 1.73 -47.22
C VAL A 258 29.59 0.26 -47.28
N ARG A 259 30.32 -0.14 -48.32
CA ARG A 259 30.52 -1.54 -48.69
C ARG A 259 31.97 -1.86 -49.02
N ALA A 260 32.55 -2.87 -48.38
CA ALA A 260 33.87 -3.43 -48.67
C ALA A 260 33.77 -4.95 -48.90
N ASP A 261 32.78 -5.38 -49.69
CA ASP A 261 32.47 -6.81 -49.88
C ASP A 261 33.46 -7.50 -50.84
N GLY A 262 33.66 -8.80 -50.68
CA GLY A 262 34.41 -9.61 -51.63
C GLY A 262 33.60 -9.88 -52.90
N GLU A 263 34.27 -9.96 -54.05
CA GLU A 263 33.64 -10.24 -55.34
C GLU A 263 33.08 -11.68 -55.36
N GLY A 264 31.89 -11.86 -55.95
CA GLY A 264 31.28 -13.16 -56.15
C GLY A 264 31.08 -13.52 -57.63
N PHE A 265 31.21 -14.81 -57.96
CA PHE A 265 31.10 -15.34 -59.34
C PHE A 265 29.81 -14.96 -60.08
N ALA A 266 28.75 -14.60 -59.35
CA ALA A 266 27.48 -14.16 -59.93
C ALA A 266 27.52 -12.76 -60.54
N GLU A 267 28.41 -11.86 -60.10
CA GLU A 267 28.48 -10.48 -60.60
C GLU A 267 29.15 -10.41 -61.98
N THR A 268 30.23 -11.19 -62.18
CA THR A 268 30.98 -11.31 -63.44
C THR A 268 30.08 -11.71 -64.62
N VAL A 269 29.09 -12.56 -64.39
CA VAL A 269 28.17 -13.09 -65.41
C VAL A 269 27.21 -12.03 -65.98
N TRP A 270 26.94 -10.94 -65.26
CA TRP A 270 26.01 -9.90 -65.73
C TRP A 270 26.68 -8.84 -66.62
N GLN A 271 27.98 -8.61 -66.49
CA GLN A 271 28.71 -7.65 -67.34
C GLN A 271 29.03 -8.22 -68.73
N TYR A 272 29.29 -9.54 -68.85
CA TYR A 272 29.74 -10.18 -70.09
C TYR A 272 28.64 -10.86 -70.91
N LYS A 273 27.42 -10.30 -70.91
CA LYS A 273 26.21 -10.93 -71.50
C LYS A 273 26.19 -11.09 -73.03
N ASN A 274 27.28 -10.70 -73.73
CA ASN A 274 27.39 -10.69 -75.19
C ASN A 274 28.44 -11.67 -75.77
N PHE A 275 29.02 -12.58 -74.97
CA PHE A 275 29.82 -13.70 -75.51
C PHE A 275 29.19 -15.06 -75.21
N LEU A 276 28.56 -15.63 -76.23
CA LEU A 276 28.27 -17.07 -76.28
C LEU A 276 29.58 -17.86 -76.51
N SER A 277 29.54 -19.15 -76.17
CA SER A 277 30.59 -20.15 -76.43
C SER A 277 31.99 -19.84 -75.87
N ASN A 278 32.14 -19.92 -74.54
CA ASN A 278 32.73 -21.13 -73.96
C ASN A 278 32.44 -21.22 -72.45
N VAL A 279 32.04 -22.40 -71.98
CA VAL A 279 31.95 -22.67 -70.54
C VAL A 279 33.36 -22.97 -70.06
N SER A 280 34.00 -22.03 -69.34
CA SER A 280 35.32 -22.30 -68.75
C SER A 280 35.24 -23.53 -67.84
N SER A 281 36.26 -24.37 -67.84
CA SER A 281 36.34 -25.53 -66.92
C SER A 281 36.57 -25.11 -65.48
N ILE A 282 37.01 -23.86 -65.28
CA ILE A 282 37.35 -23.24 -64.00
C ILE A 282 36.07 -22.95 -63.20
N ALA A 283 36.18 -23.09 -61.87
CA ALA A 283 35.14 -22.77 -60.90
C ALA A 283 35.77 -22.04 -59.70
N PRO A 284 36.00 -20.72 -59.78
CA PRO A 284 36.67 -19.98 -58.72
C PRO A 284 35.80 -19.89 -57.45
N GLY A 285 36.45 -19.83 -56.29
CA GLY A 285 35.81 -19.46 -55.03
C GLY A 285 35.53 -17.96 -54.95
N GLY A 286 34.74 -17.54 -53.96
CA GLY A 286 34.48 -16.12 -53.69
C GLY A 286 35.67 -15.42 -53.03
N GLY A 287 35.87 -14.14 -53.33
CA GLY A 287 36.84 -13.30 -52.63
C GLY A 287 36.40 -13.01 -51.20
N SER A 288 37.32 -12.79 -50.26
CA SER A 288 36.97 -12.43 -48.89
C SER A 288 36.45 -10.99 -48.79
N GLY A 289 35.65 -10.67 -47.78
CA GLY A 289 35.36 -9.29 -47.40
C GLY A 289 36.64 -8.52 -47.04
N GLY A 290 36.62 -7.21 -47.24
CA GLY A 290 37.73 -6.29 -46.99
C GLY A 290 37.72 -5.71 -45.58
N THR A 291 38.09 -4.43 -45.46
CA THR A 291 38.21 -3.72 -44.18
C THR A 291 37.41 -2.42 -44.18
N VAL A 292 36.70 -2.15 -43.09
CA VAL A 292 36.14 -0.83 -42.78
C VAL A 292 36.61 -0.39 -41.39
N LEU A 293 37.40 0.69 -41.34
CA LEU A 293 37.99 1.25 -40.13
C LEU A 293 37.47 2.68 -39.90
N LEU A 294 36.81 2.92 -38.77
CA LEU A 294 36.08 4.16 -38.51
C LEU A 294 36.55 4.83 -37.21
N PHE A 295 37.26 5.96 -37.31
CA PHE A 295 37.69 6.81 -36.20
C PHE A 295 36.66 7.92 -35.97
N LEU A 296 35.78 7.75 -34.99
CA LEU A 296 34.56 8.55 -34.82
C LEU A 296 34.39 9.07 -33.38
N HIS A 297 33.77 10.25 -33.23
CA HIS A 297 33.12 10.68 -31.99
C HIS A 297 31.69 10.15 -31.89
N THR A 298 30.89 10.32 -32.96
CA THR A 298 29.47 9.93 -33.00
C THR A 298 29.08 9.27 -34.33
N MET A 299 28.04 8.43 -34.30
CA MET A 299 27.53 7.72 -35.48
C MET A 299 26.00 7.58 -35.50
N THR A 300 25.38 7.77 -36.67
CA THR A 300 23.97 7.46 -36.94
C THR A 300 23.83 6.55 -38.17
N LEU A 301 23.26 5.36 -37.98
CA LEU A 301 22.97 4.40 -39.05
C LEU A 301 21.44 4.26 -39.21
N GLY A 302 20.88 4.86 -40.27
CA GLY A 302 19.45 4.90 -40.58
C GLY A 302 18.84 3.54 -40.91
N GLU A 303 17.51 3.44 -40.95
CA GLU A 303 16.79 2.14 -41.06
C GLU A 303 17.06 1.39 -42.37
N SER A 304 17.21 2.12 -43.48
CA SER A 304 17.59 1.56 -44.79
C SER A 304 19.08 1.23 -44.93
N ALA A 305 19.90 1.64 -43.97
CA ALA A 305 21.34 1.76 -44.20
C ALA A 305 22.07 0.43 -44.10
N ILE A 306 23.11 0.27 -44.94
CA ILE A 306 23.90 -0.96 -45.03
C ILE A 306 25.39 -0.63 -44.88
N LEU A 307 26.01 -1.18 -43.83
CA LEU A 307 27.46 -1.20 -43.63
C LEU A 307 27.97 -2.63 -43.80
N SER A 308 28.63 -2.94 -44.91
CA SER A 308 28.98 -4.33 -45.27
C SER A 308 30.46 -4.56 -45.56
N SER A 309 30.94 -5.74 -45.16
CA SER A 309 32.22 -6.36 -45.52
C SER A 309 32.01 -7.89 -45.58
N VAL A 310 31.12 -8.30 -46.47
CA VAL A 310 30.67 -9.69 -46.65
C VAL A 310 31.58 -10.42 -47.63
N GLY A 311 31.80 -11.72 -47.42
CA GLY A 311 32.53 -12.56 -48.37
C GLY A 311 31.73 -12.85 -49.63
N GLY A 312 32.42 -12.94 -50.77
CA GLY A 312 31.81 -13.21 -52.07
C GLY A 312 31.28 -14.63 -52.23
N TYR A 313 30.34 -14.81 -53.14
CA TYR A 313 29.76 -16.12 -53.47
C TYR A 313 30.68 -16.96 -54.36
N GLY A 314 30.87 -18.23 -54.00
CA GLY A 314 31.63 -19.18 -54.81
C GLY A 314 30.90 -19.60 -56.10
N SER A 315 31.67 -20.09 -57.08
CA SER A 315 31.11 -20.59 -58.33
C SER A 315 30.15 -21.78 -58.11
N PRO A 316 29.00 -21.86 -58.82
CA PRO A 316 28.00 -22.91 -58.64
C PRO A 316 28.42 -24.30 -59.14
N LYS A 317 29.69 -24.51 -59.50
CA LYS A 317 30.28 -25.81 -59.87
C LYS A 317 31.17 -26.41 -58.77
N GLY A 318 31.04 -25.95 -57.52
CA GLY A 318 31.89 -26.38 -56.41
C GLY A 318 32.94 -25.37 -55.93
N GLY A 319 32.70 -24.07 -56.16
CA GLY A 319 33.55 -23.01 -55.62
C GLY A 319 33.21 -22.71 -54.16
N GLY A 320 34.24 -22.55 -53.31
CA GLY A 320 34.06 -22.20 -51.90
C GLY A 320 33.65 -20.74 -51.71
N GLY A 321 32.83 -20.43 -50.70
CA GLY A 321 32.44 -19.05 -50.37
C GLY A 321 33.57 -18.27 -49.68
N GLY A 322 33.70 -16.96 -49.95
CA GLY A 322 34.74 -16.13 -49.33
C GLY A 322 34.50 -15.87 -47.83
N GLY A 323 35.56 -15.69 -47.04
CA GLY A 323 35.46 -15.30 -45.63
C GLY A 323 34.90 -13.88 -45.44
N GLY A 324 34.14 -13.63 -44.37
CA GLY A 324 33.64 -12.30 -44.04
C GLY A 324 34.74 -11.41 -43.46
N GLY A 325 34.83 -10.15 -43.88
CA GLY A 325 35.94 -9.24 -43.55
C GLY A 325 35.87 -8.58 -42.17
N ARG A 326 36.51 -7.41 -42.02
CA ARG A 326 36.63 -6.70 -40.73
C ARG A 326 35.94 -5.34 -40.73
N ILE A 327 35.21 -5.04 -39.67
CA ILE A 327 34.58 -3.74 -39.41
C ILE A 327 34.95 -3.30 -37.98
N HIS A 328 35.62 -2.16 -37.82
CA HIS A 328 36.04 -1.66 -36.51
C HIS A 328 35.61 -0.20 -36.26
N PHE A 329 35.03 0.02 -35.08
CA PHE A 329 34.66 1.34 -34.58
C PHE A 329 35.64 1.82 -33.49
N HIS A 330 36.53 2.73 -33.87
CA HIS A 330 37.50 3.33 -32.96
C HIS A 330 36.96 4.65 -32.39
N TRP A 331 36.22 4.55 -31.28
CA TRP A 331 35.66 5.70 -30.58
C TRP A 331 36.77 6.62 -30.04
N SER A 332 36.78 7.90 -30.40
CA SER A 332 37.80 8.84 -29.91
C SER A 332 37.66 9.08 -28.40
N ASN A 333 36.48 9.54 -27.99
CA ASN A 333 36.08 9.82 -26.61
C ASN A 333 34.75 9.13 -26.29
N ILE A 334 34.65 8.46 -25.15
CA ILE A 334 33.43 7.78 -24.67
C ILE A 334 33.02 8.46 -23.35
N PRO A 335 31.88 9.17 -23.29
CA PRO A 335 31.43 9.83 -22.07
C PRO A 335 31.00 8.80 -21.01
N THR A 336 31.02 9.18 -19.74
CA THR A 336 30.71 8.28 -18.59
C THR A 336 29.90 9.00 -17.52
N GLY A 337 29.19 8.23 -16.67
CA GLY A 337 28.35 8.74 -15.60
C GLY A 337 27.23 9.67 -16.10
N ASP A 338 26.91 10.72 -15.34
CA ASP A 338 25.81 11.65 -15.64
C ASP A 338 25.90 12.35 -17.00
N VAL A 339 27.11 12.46 -17.55
CA VAL A 339 27.42 13.09 -18.85
C VAL A 339 27.26 12.09 -20.02
N TYR A 340 27.03 10.80 -19.74
CA TYR A 340 26.87 9.78 -20.78
C TYR A 340 25.72 10.11 -21.74
N GLN A 341 26.03 9.99 -23.03
CA GLN A 341 25.09 10.05 -24.14
C GLN A 341 25.45 8.92 -25.13
N PRO A 342 24.46 8.26 -25.77
CA PRO A 342 24.76 7.19 -26.72
C PRO A 342 25.58 7.68 -27.92
N ILE A 343 26.83 7.20 -28.02
CA ILE A 343 27.78 7.58 -29.07
C ILE A 343 27.38 7.05 -30.46
N ALA A 344 26.59 5.97 -30.51
CA ALA A 344 26.04 5.43 -31.75
C ALA A 344 24.53 5.20 -31.66
N ARG A 345 23.82 5.53 -32.75
CA ARG A 345 22.40 5.19 -32.95
C ARG A 345 22.30 4.28 -34.16
N VAL A 346 22.19 2.98 -33.91
CA VAL A 346 22.22 1.95 -34.94
C VAL A 346 20.80 1.40 -35.15
N LYS A 347 20.17 1.77 -36.27
CA LYS A 347 18.90 1.18 -36.73
C LYS A 347 19.06 0.29 -37.97
N GLY A 348 20.01 0.63 -38.84
CA GLY A 348 20.31 -0.14 -40.06
C GLY A 348 21.13 -1.40 -39.82
N SER A 349 21.52 -2.04 -40.92
CA SER A 349 22.20 -3.34 -40.93
C SER A 349 23.73 -3.23 -41.03
N ILE A 350 24.43 -4.02 -40.20
CA ILE A 350 25.88 -4.20 -40.26
C ILE A 350 26.18 -5.66 -40.60
N TYR A 351 26.94 -5.93 -41.66
CA TYR A 351 27.22 -7.28 -42.15
C TYR A 351 28.71 -7.56 -42.34
N ALA A 352 29.28 -8.46 -41.54
CA ALA A 352 30.58 -9.08 -41.78
C ALA A 352 30.42 -10.60 -41.84
N ARG A 353 29.63 -11.10 -42.80
CA ARG A 353 29.32 -12.53 -42.94
C ARG A 353 30.21 -13.20 -43.99
N GLY A 354 30.43 -14.50 -43.85
CA GLY A 354 31.00 -15.30 -44.93
C GLY A 354 30.03 -15.40 -46.13
N GLY A 355 30.59 -15.51 -47.33
CA GLY A 355 29.86 -15.81 -48.54
C GLY A 355 29.45 -17.28 -48.60
N LEU A 356 28.37 -17.58 -49.32
CA LEU A 356 27.87 -18.95 -49.45
C LEU A 356 28.64 -19.73 -50.51
N GLY A 357 28.99 -20.98 -50.18
CA GLY A 357 29.31 -22.03 -51.15
C GLY A 357 28.04 -22.71 -51.66
N ARG A 358 28.18 -23.72 -52.52
CA ARG A 358 27.08 -24.61 -52.95
C ARG A 358 27.46 -26.08 -52.82
N ASP A 359 26.44 -26.91 -52.62
CA ASP A 359 26.53 -28.37 -52.62
C ASP A 359 27.55 -28.89 -51.58
N GLU A 360 28.57 -29.67 -51.97
CA GLU A 360 29.62 -30.14 -51.06
C GLU A 360 30.58 -29.02 -50.59
N SER A 361 30.52 -27.83 -51.19
CA SER A 361 31.47 -26.72 -50.93
C SER A 361 31.09 -25.88 -49.73
N GLY A 362 32.08 -25.58 -48.90
CA GLY A 362 31.91 -24.79 -47.68
C GLY A 362 31.54 -23.34 -47.97
N SER A 363 30.65 -22.79 -47.14
CA SER A 363 30.54 -21.33 -46.97
C SER A 363 31.75 -20.80 -46.20
N GLY A 364 32.09 -19.53 -46.40
CA GLY A 364 33.12 -18.87 -45.60
C GLY A 364 32.68 -18.66 -44.15
N GLU A 365 33.64 -18.52 -43.24
CA GLU A 365 33.37 -18.12 -41.87
C GLU A 365 32.96 -16.64 -41.80
N ASN A 366 32.24 -16.29 -40.74
CA ASN A 366 31.92 -14.90 -40.45
C ASN A 366 33.18 -14.12 -40.01
N GLY A 367 33.19 -12.85 -40.36
CA GLY A 367 34.20 -11.88 -39.98
C GLY A 367 33.96 -11.26 -38.60
N THR A 368 34.65 -10.14 -38.35
CA THR A 368 34.65 -9.48 -37.04
C THR A 368 34.11 -8.07 -37.11
N VAL A 369 33.02 -7.79 -36.38
CA VAL A 369 32.53 -6.43 -36.08
C VAL A 369 32.92 -6.09 -34.64
N THR A 370 33.84 -5.14 -34.46
CA THR A 370 34.45 -4.83 -33.15
C THR A 370 34.42 -3.33 -32.86
N GLY A 371 34.58 -2.98 -31.58
CA GLY A 371 34.72 -1.59 -31.13
C GLY A 371 35.87 -1.45 -30.15
N LYS A 372 36.26 -0.20 -29.87
CA LYS A 372 37.21 0.13 -28.80
C LYS A 372 36.71 -0.38 -27.45
N ALA A 373 37.64 -0.76 -26.56
CA ALA A 373 37.32 -1.26 -25.23
C ALA A 373 36.55 -0.20 -24.41
N CYS A 374 35.35 -0.55 -23.93
CA CYS A 374 34.51 0.38 -23.18
C CYS A 374 35.04 0.64 -21.75
N PRO A 375 34.74 1.81 -21.17
CA PRO A 375 35.04 2.10 -19.76
C PRO A 375 34.13 1.31 -18.80
N LYS A 376 34.34 1.51 -17.48
CA LYS A 376 33.46 0.98 -16.42
C LYS A 376 31.98 1.33 -16.70
N GLY A 377 31.07 0.44 -16.31
CA GLY A 377 29.62 0.61 -16.51
C GLY A 377 29.07 0.36 -17.92
N LEU A 378 29.92 0.38 -18.97
CA LEU A 378 29.51 0.26 -20.38
C LEU A 378 30.02 -1.04 -21.05
N TYR A 379 29.31 -1.56 -22.06
CA TYR A 379 29.70 -2.78 -22.79
C TYR A 379 29.25 -2.81 -24.27
N GLY A 380 29.69 -3.83 -25.01
CA GLY A 380 29.39 -4.04 -26.43
C GLY A 380 30.21 -3.15 -27.38
N THR A 381 30.02 -3.34 -28.69
CA THR A 381 30.71 -2.57 -29.74
C THR A 381 30.46 -1.06 -29.68
N PHE A 382 29.29 -0.67 -29.17
CA PHE A 382 28.81 0.72 -29.11
C PHE A 382 28.84 1.33 -27.70
N CYS A 383 29.44 0.63 -26.73
CA CYS A 383 29.53 1.05 -25.32
C CYS A 383 28.20 1.49 -24.71
N VAL A 384 27.21 0.60 -24.76
CA VAL A 384 25.89 0.76 -24.11
C VAL A 384 25.95 0.44 -22.62
N GLU A 385 25.00 0.97 -21.85
CA GLU A 385 24.91 0.80 -20.40
C GLU A 385 24.68 -0.67 -20.00
N CYS A 386 25.41 -1.18 -19.00
CA CYS A 386 25.14 -2.51 -18.43
C CYS A 386 23.69 -2.65 -17.94
N PRO A 387 23.07 -3.85 -18.02
CA PRO A 387 21.67 -4.07 -17.60
C PRO A 387 21.38 -3.67 -16.15
N VAL A 388 20.14 -3.25 -15.87
CA VAL A 388 19.69 -2.89 -14.53
C VAL A 388 19.86 -4.07 -13.56
N GLY A 389 20.45 -3.81 -12.39
CA GLY A 389 20.83 -4.87 -11.44
C GLY A 389 22.16 -5.55 -11.76
N THR A 390 22.98 -4.98 -12.64
CA THR A 390 24.39 -5.38 -12.87
C THR A 390 25.33 -4.19 -12.75
N TYR A 391 26.60 -4.45 -12.41
CA TYR A 391 27.69 -3.47 -12.34
C TYR A 391 28.93 -3.95 -13.10
N LYS A 392 29.83 -3.03 -13.45
CA LYS A 392 31.08 -3.35 -14.18
C LYS A 392 32.22 -2.42 -13.79
N ASN A 393 33.16 -2.98 -13.02
CA ASN A 393 34.32 -2.26 -12.45
C ASN A 393 35.59 -2.31 -13.32
N VAL A 394 35.59 -3.04 -14.44
CA VAL A 394 36.73 -3.18 -15.37
C VAL A 394 36.41 -2.64 -16.77
N SER A 395 37.45 -2.21 -17.49
CA SER A 395 37.35 -1.83 -18.91
C SER A 395 37.35 -3.07 -19.82
N GLY A 396 36.71 -2.95 -20.98
CA GLY A 396 36.50 -4.04 -21.94
C GLY A 396 35.11 -3.94 -22.58
N SER A 397 34.81 -4.76 -23.59
CA SER A 397 33.53 -4.67 -24.32
C SER A 397 32.66 -5.91 -24.20
N ASP A 398 33.13 -6.98 -23.56
CA ASP A 398 32.35 -8.20 -23.39
C ASP A 398 31.18 -8.01 -22.40
N SER A 399 30.05 -8.65 -22.68
CA SER A 399 28.83 -8.59 -21.86
C SER A 399 28.95 -9.34 -20.53
N SER A 400 29.79 -10.38 -20.48
CA SER A 400 30.13 -11.14 -19.28
C SER A 400 30.84 -10.31 -18.19
N LEU A 401 31.27 -9.08 -18.51
CA LEU A 401 31.87 -8.14 -17.57
C LEU A 401 30.82 -7.34 -16.77
N CYS A 402 29.54 -7.37 -17.17
CA CYS A 402 28.43 -6.83 -16.37
C CYS A 402 28.01 -7.90 -15.34
N GLN A 403 28.51 -7.81 -14.11
CA GLN A 403 28.25 -8.78 -13.04
C GLN A 403 26.98 -8.42 -12.25
N PRO A 404 26.18 -9.39 -11.77
CA PRO A 404 24.98 -9.10 -11.00
C PRO A 404 25.31 -8.41 -9.67
N CYS A 405 24.49 -7.43 -9.29
CA CYS A 405 24.59 -6.73 -8.02
C CYS A 405 24.30 -7.68 -6.83
N PRO A 406 24.96 -7.52 -5.67
CA PRO A 406 24.79 -8.45 -4.55
C PRO A 406 23.38 -8.37 -3.93
N PRO A 407 22.67 -9.50 -3.76
CA PRO A 407 21.27 -9.49 -3.34
C PRO A 407 21.05 -9.08 -1.87
N TRP A 408 22.10 -9.07 -1.04
CA TRP A 408 22.05 -8.59 0.34
C TRP A 408 22.12 -7.06 0.46
N GLU A 409 22.43 -6.34 -0.63
CA GLU A 409 22.48 -4.87 -0.65
C GLU A 409 21.12 -4.24 -1.03
N LEU A 410 20.14 -5.04 -1.44
CA LEU A 410 18.81 -4.58 -1.83
C LEU A 410 17.78 -4.85 -0.72
N PRO A 411 17.18 -3.81 -0.11
CA PRO A 411 16.09 -4.00 0.85
C PRO A 411 14.88 -4.71 0.23
N HIS A 412 14.16 -5.52 1.03
CA HIS A 412 13.01 -6.33 0.55
C HIS A 412 11.86 -5.52 -0.10
N ARG A 413 11.80 -4.19 0.10
CA ARG A 413 10.80 -3.29 -0.52
C ARG A 413 11.43 -2.31 -1.53
N ALA A 414 12.60 -2.64 -2.08
CA ALA A 414 13.35 -1.84 -3.04
C ALA A 414 13.50 -2.51 -4.42
N ILE A 415 13.79 -1.71 -5.43
CA ILE A 415 14.12 -2.13 -6.81
C ILE A 415 15.35 -1.35 -7.31
N TYR A 416 16.26 -2.02 -8.01
CA TYR A 416 17.38 -1.35 -8.68
C TYR A 416 16.88 -0.39 -9.76
N ILE A 417 17.60 0.72 -9.98
CA ILE A 417 17.27 1.73 -10.99
C ILE A 417 18.32 1.79 -12.09
N ALA A 418 17.90 2.17 -13.30
CA ALA A 418 18.82 2.57 -14.36
C ALA A 418 19.46 3.92 -14.02
N VAL A 419 20.76 4.04 -14.21
CA VAL A 419 21.55 5.27 -14.02
C VAL A 419 22.42 5.50 -15.25
N ARG A 420 22.56 6.75 -15.67
CA ARG A 420 23.28 7.13 -16.89
C ARG A 420 24.74 6.71 -16.84
N GLY A 421 25.23 6.15 -17.94
CA GLY A 421 26.58 5.61 -18.06
C GLY A 421 26.78 4.22 -17.43
N GLY A 422 25.71 3.63 -16.90
CA GLY A 422 25.76 2.33 -16.22
C GLY A 422 26.43 2.36 -14.85
N ILE A 423 26.37 1.24 -14.14
CA ILE A 423 26.86 1.14 -12.75
C ILE A 423 28.32 0.65 -12.78
N ALA A 424 29.24 1.49 -12.31
CA ALA A 424 30.67 1.14 -12.27
C ALA A 424 31.06 0.29 -11.05
N GLU A 425 30.48 0.59 -9.88
CA GLU A 425 30.92 0.10 -8.57
C GLU A 425 29.71 -0.14 -7.65
N THR A 426 29.88 -0.95 -6.60
CA THR A 426 28.84 -1.27 -5.59
C THR A 426 28.91 -0.30 -4.39
N PRO A 427 27.80 -0.03 -3.68
CA PRO A 427 26.47 -0.65 -3.82
C PRO A 427 25.69 -0.11 -5.02
N CYS A 428 24.92 -1.00 -5.66
CA CYS A 428 24.13 -0.64 -6.83
C CYS A 428 22.92 0.25 -6.47
N PRO A 429 22.65 1.33 -7.22
CA PRO A 429 21.58 2.28 -6.91
C PRO A 429 20.19 1.64 -7.01
N TYR A 430 19.37 1.90 -5.99
CA TYR A 430 17.98 1.42 -5.88
C TYR A 430 17.05 2.54 -5.41
N LYS A 431 15.74 2.31 -5.53
CA LYS A 431 14.69 3.10 -4.89
C LYS A 431 13.65 2.17 -4.25
N CYS A 432 12.87 2.69 -3.30
CA CYS A 432 11.73 1.93 -2.78
C CYS A 432 10.62 1.75 -3.83
N ILE A 433 9.80 0.71 -3.68
CA ILE A 433 8.69 0.39 -4.59
C ILE A 433 7.61 1.50 -4.60
N SER A 434 7.50 2.29 -3.53
CA SER A 434 6.59 3.43 -3.39
C SER A 434 7.18 4.47 -2.45
N ASP A 435 6.83 5.74 -2.65
CA ASP A 435 7.29 6.89 -1.86
C ASP A 435 6.77 6.88 -0.40
N ARG A 436 5.89 5.93 -0.04
CA ARG A 436 5.44 5.66 1.34
C ARG A 436 6.52 4.97 2.21
N TYR A 437 7.63 4.56 1.61
CA TYR A 437 8.73 3.87 2.27
C TYR A 437 9.99 4.74 2.30
N HIS A 438 10.57 4.95 3.47
CA HIS A 438 11.73 5.82 3.62
C HIS A 438 13.05 5.09 3.35
N MET A 439 13.90 5.68 2.51
CA MET A 439 15.27 5.21 2.27
C MET A 439 16.17 5.51 3.49
N PRO A 440 17.18 4.67 3.78
CA PRO A 440 17.69 3.59 2.92
C PRO A 440 16.87 2.30 2.97
N ASN A 441 16.36 1.89 4.13
CA ASN A 441 15.87 0.51 4.34
C ASN A 441 14.47 0.22 3.75
N CYS A 442 13.79 1.22 3.19
CA CYS A 442 12.41 1.12 2.71
C CYS A 442 11.42 0.63 3.79
N TYR A 443 11.56 1.18 4.99
CA TYR A 443 10.68 0.95 6.13
C TYR A 443 9.44 1.87 6.08
N THR A 444 8.36 1.45 6.73
CA THR A 444 7.22 2.32 7.08
C THR A 444 7.59 3.23 8.26
N ALA A 445 6.89 4.35 8.42
CA ALA A 445 7.14 5.30 9.52
C ALA A 445 7.07 4.67 10.94
N LEU A 446 6.25 3.63 11.14
CA LEU A 446 6.21 2.90 12.41
C LEU A 446 7.44 1.98 12.59
N GLU A 447 7.84 1.25 11.54
CA GLU A 447 9.05 0.42 11.56
C GLU A 447 10.31 1.30 11.78
N GLU A 448 10.37 2.47 11.15
CA GLU A 448 11.45 3.45 11.33
C GLU A 448 11.51 4.00 12.77
N LEU A 449 10.36 4.36 13.36
CA LEU A 449 10.28 4.74 14.78
C LEU A 449 10.77 3.60 15.70
N ILE A 450 10.37 2.36 15.42
CA ILE A 450 10.78 1.20 16.22
C ILE A 450 12.29 0.93 16.10
N TYR A 451 12.86 0.96 14.89
CA TYR A 451 14.27 0.65 14.67
C TYR A 451 15.23 1.79 15.05
N THR A 452 14.81 3.06 14.97
CA THR A 452 15.60 4.19 15.48
C THR A 452 15.80 4.13 16.99
N PHE A 453 14.83 3.60 17.74
CA PHE A 453 14.97 3.28 19.18
C PHE A 453 15.62 1.91 19.47
N GLY A 454 16.31 1.30 18.50
CA GLY A 454 17.05 0.04 18.70
C GLY A 454 16.21 -1.22 18.52
N GLY A 455 15.03 -1.12 17.91
CA GLY A 455 14.15 -2.26 17.63
C GLY A 455 13.05 -2.48 18.68
N PRO A 456 12.15 -3.45 18.43
CA PRO A 456 10.87 -3.55 19.16
C PRO A 456 11.03 -3.76 20.66
N TRP A 457 12.04 -4.51 21.11
CA TRP A 457 12.28 -4.75 22.54
C TRP A 457 12.71 -3.49 23.29
N LEU A 458 13.65 -2.71 22.73
CA LEU A 458 14.10 -1.46 23.35
C LEU A 458 13.01 -0.37 23.28
N PHE A 459 12.31 -0.26 22.14
CA PHE A 459 11.16 0.64 22.01
C PHE A 459 10.08 0.35 23.06
N CYS A 460 9.69 -0.91 23.26
CA CYS A 460 8.70 -1.30 24.27
C CYS A 460 9.18 -1.00 25.71
N LEU A 461 10.46 -1.22 26.02
CA LEU A 461 11.02 -0.90 27.34
C LEU A 461 11.02 0.61 27.62
N LEU A 462 11.42 1.43 26.63
CA LEU A 462 11.38 2.89 26.72
C LEU A 462 9.94 3.42 26.86
N LEU A 463 9.01 2.87 26.08
CA LEU A 463 7.58 3.23 26.16
C LEU A 463 7.01 2.91 27.56
N VAL A 464 7.28 1.71 28.09
CA VAL A 464 6.85 1.34 29.46
C VAL A 464 7.46 2.27 30.51
N GLY A 465 8.76 2.61 30.40
CA GLY A 465 9.40 3.58 31.29
C GLY A 465 8.75 4.96 31.25
N LEU A 466 8.41 5.46 30.06
CA LEU A 466 7.71 6.73 29.87
C LEU A 466 6.29 6.70 30.44
N LEU A 467 5.54 5.61 30.22
CA LEU A 467 4.21 5.41 30.78
C LEU A 467 4.23 5.39 32.32
N ILE A 468 5.24 4.76 32.94
CA ILE A 468 5.44 4.77 34.39
C ILE A 468 5.71 6.19 34.91
N LEU A 469 6.61 6.93 34.26
CA LEU A 469 6.94 8.30 34.65
C LEU A 469 5.73 9.24 34.54
N LEU A 470 4.96 9.15 33.45
CA LEU A 470 3.74 9.92 33.27
C LEU A 470 2.64 9.53 34.27
N ALA A 471 2.52 8.24 34.62
CA ALA A 471 1.57 7.77 35.63
C ALA A 471 1.90 8.30 37.03
N LEU A 472 3.19 8.40 37.38
CA LEU A 472 3.64 9.04 38.62
C LEU A 472 3.28 10.54 38.64
N VAL A 473 3.50 11.26 37.53
CA VAL A 473 3.09 12.67 37.41
C VAL A 473 1.58 12.85 37.55
N LEU A 474 0.76 12.00 36.92
CA LEU A 474 -0.70 12.01 37.09
C LEU A 474 -1.12 11.70 38.53
N SER A 475 -0.46 10.75 39.20
CA SER A 475 -0.76 10.41 40.60
C SER A 475 -0.43 11.57 41.55
N VAL A 476 0.71 12.25 41.35
CA VAL A 476 1.08 13.46 42.12
C VAL A 476 0.12 14.62 41.82
N ALA A 477 -0.28 14.82 40.56
CA ALA A 477 -1.27 15.83 40.20
C ALA A 477 -2.63 15.55 40.86
N ARG A 478 -3.11 14.30 40.84
CA ARG A 478 -4.32 13.87 41.52
C ARG A 478 -4.24 14.15 43.03
N MET A 479 -3.15 13.77 43.69
CA MET A 479 -2.92 14.04 45.10
C MET A 479 -2.99 15.55 45.41
N LYS A 480 -2.37 16.38 44.57
CA LYS A 480 -2.36 17.84 44.72
C LYS A 480 -3.71 18.53 44.44
N PHE A 481 -4.53 18.01 43.53
CA PHE A 481 -5.81 18.62 43.16
C PHE A 481 -7.03 18.05 43.94
N VAL A 482 -6.92 16.84 44.49
CA VAL A 482 -8.03 16.17 45.23
C VAL A 482 -7.78 16.14 46.74
N GLY A 483 -6.52 16.11 47.19
CA GLY A 483 -6.16 15.97 48.61
C GLY A 483 -6.14 17.27 49.43
N VAL A 484 -6.73 18.36 48.94
CA VAL A 484 -6.68 19.68 49.61
C VAL A 484 -7.68 19.80 50.78
N ASP A 485 -8.75 19.00 50.79
CA ASP A 485 -9.79 19.03 51.83
C ASP A 485 -9.43 18.23 53.11
N GLU A 486 -8.30 17.51 53.14
CA GLU A 486 -7.82 16.78 54.32
C GLU A 486 -6.48 17.32 54.85
N LEU A 487 -6.54 18.37 55.69
CA LEU A 487 -5.43 18.72 56.59
C LEU A 487 -5.67 18.15 58.00
N PRO A 488 -4.87 17.15 58.45
CA PRO A 488 -4.81 16.78 59.85
C PRO A 488 -3.99 17.80 60.65
N GLY A 489 -4.48 18.18 61.83
CA GLY A 489 -3.68 18.95 62.81
C GLY A 489 -2.55 18.08 63.42
N PRO A 490 -1.42 18.69 63.86
CA PRO A 490 -0.23 17.93 64.24
C PRO A 490 -0.30 17.36 65.67
N ALA A 491 -0.41 16.03 65.79
CA ALA A 491 -0.09 15.26 67.00
C ALA A 491 0.41 13.83 66.62
N PRO A 492 1.26 13.17 67.42
CA PRO A 492 2.08 12.05 66.93
C PRO A 492 1.43 10.66 66.99
N THR A 493 2.03 9.78 66.19
CA THR A 493 1.77 8.35 66.01
C THR A 493 1.66 7.50 67.28
N GLN A 494 0.73 6.54 67.29
CA GLN A 494 0.95 5.20 67.83
C GLN A 494 0.37 4.14 66.88
N HIS A 495 1.01 2.98 66.80
CA HIS A 495 0.49 1.80 66.09
C HIS A 495 -0.53 1.07 66.97
N GLY A 496 -1.70 0.75 66.42
CA GLY A 496 -2.69 -0.12 67.04
C GLY A 496 -3.64 -0.68 65.99
N SER A 497 -3.71 -2.01 65.89
CA SER A 497 -4.63 -2.70 64.97
C SER A 497 -6.03 -2.78 65.60
N GLN A 498 -6.95 -1.90 65.20
CA GLN A 498 -8.33 -1.90 65.70
C GLN A 498 -9.35 -1.94 64.56
N ILE A 499 -10.35 -2.81 64.68
CA ILE A 499 -11.51 -2.87 63.79
C ILE A 499 -12.55 -1.87 64.33
N ASP A 500 -12.21 -0.60 64.16
CA ASP A 500 -13.02 0.54 64.59
C ASP A 500 -13.66 1.24 63.39
N HIS A 501 -14.87 1.77 63.49
CA HIS A 501 -16.01 1.33 64.29
C HIS A 501 -17.26 1.94 63.61
N SER A 502 -18.43 1.85 64.23
CA SER A 502 -19.49 2.81 63.91
C SER A 502 -19.00 4.23 64.16
N PHE A 503 -18.95 5.07 63.12
CA PHE A 503 -19.01 6.52 63.32
C PHE A 503 -20.23 6.83 64.19
N PRO A 504 -20.09 7.54 65.32
CA PRO A 504 -21.23 8.18 65.96
C PRO A 504 -21.86 9.13 64.94
N PHE A 505 -23.19 9.09 64.81
CA PHE A 505 -23.90 10.13 64.07
C PHE A 505 -23.84 11.39 64.96
N LEU A 506 -22.86 12.25 64.72
CA LEU A 506 -22.75 13.52 65.43
C LEU A 506 -23.84 14.45 64.93
N GLU A 507 -24.83 14.72 65.78
CA GLU A 507 -25.93 15.64 65.53
C GLU A 507 -25.39 17.02 65.13
N SER A 508 -25.37 17.27 63.82
CA SER A 508 -25.02 18.57 63.27
C SER A 508 -26.23 19.50 63.33
N LEU A 509 -26.05 20.83 63.27
CA LEU A 509 -27.18 21.77 63.27
C LEU A 509 -28.20 21.55 62.12
N ASN A 510 -27.85 20.76 61.09
CA ASN A 510 -28.77 20.33 60.03
C ASN A 510 -29.83 19.31 60.52
N GLU A 511 -29.67 18.78 61.73
CA GLU A 511 -30.58 17.85 62.43
C GLU A 511 -31.59 18.60 63.30
N VAL A 512 -31.27 19.83 63.74
CA VAL A 512 -32.26 20.78 64.30
C VAL A 512 -33.31 21.20 63.25
N LEU A 513 -33.00 20.98 61.96
CA LEU A 513 -33.91 21.09 60.82
C LEU A 513 -34.75 19.82 60.55
N GLU A 514 -34.59 18.75 61.33
CA GLU A 514 -35.40 17.51 61.19
C GLU A 514 -36.73 17.57 61.94
N THR A 515 -37.00 18.56 62.80
CA THR A 515 -38.33 18.73 63.43
C THR A 515 -39.45 18.74 62.38
N ASN A 516 -39.28 19.52 61.31
CA ASN A 516 -40.20 19.55 60.16
C ASN A 516 -40.17 18.25 59.32
N ARG A 517 -39.09 17.45 59.36
CA ARG A 517 -38.96 16.20 58.57
C ARG A 517 -39.54 14.97 59.30
N VAL A 518 -39.51 14.97 60.62
CA VAL A 518 -40.19 13.97 61.45
C VAL A 518 -41.72 14.13 61.34
N GLU A 519 -42.23 15.35 61.16
CA GLU A 519 -43.65 15.56 60.85
C GLU A 519 -44.04 15.02 59.46
N GLU A 520 -43.21 15.20 58.42
CA GLU A 520 -43.43 14.56 57.10
C GLU A 520 -43.51 13.03 57.19
N SER A 521 -42.60 12.39 57.94
CA SER A 521 -42.57 10.93 58.02
C SER A 521 -43.72 10.34 58.84
N GLN A 522 -44.21 11.07 59.85
CA GLN A 522 -45.38 10.69 60.64
C GLN A 522 -46.71 10.91 59.91
N SER A 523 -46.75 11.68 58.82
CA SER A 523 -47.97 11.98 58.03
C SER A 523 -48.04 11.23 56.69
N HIS A 524 -46.99 10.48 56.31
CA HIS A 524 -46.94 9.68 55.08
C HIS A 524 -47.94 8.51 55.07
N VAL A 525 -48.75 8.40 54.01
CA VAL A 525 -49.73 7.31 53.83
C VAL A 525 -49.19 6.21 52.92
N HIS A 526 -48.88 6.49 51.66
CA HIS A 526 -48.56 5.45 50.68
C HIS A 526 -47.54 5.97 49.65
N ARG A 527 -46.63 5.07 49.24
CA ARG A 527 -45.61 5.31 48.22
C ARG A 527 -46.02 4.60 46.94
N MET A 528 -46.49 5.35 45.96
CA MET A 528 -46.89 4.82 44.66
C MET A 528 -45.69 4.80 43.71
N TYR A 529 -45.36 3.64 43.14
CA TYR A 529 -44.25 3.51 42.18
C TYR A 529 -44.73 3.74 40.74
N PHE A 530 -43.87 4.35 39.92
CA PHE A 530 -44.11 4.46 38.49
C PHE A 530 -43.85 3.13 37.77
N MET A 531 -44.70 2.82 36.79
CA MET A 531 -44.60 1.68 35.90
C MET A 531 -43.62 1.98 34.74
N GLY A 532 -43.06 0.92 34.15
CA GLY A 532 -42.10 0.99 33.04
C GLY A 532 -40.61 1.20 33.45
N PRO A 533 -39.66 0.92 32.54
CA PRO A 533 -38.20 1.03 32.74
C PRO A 533 -37.60 2.41 32.37
N ASN A 534 -38.44 3.41 32.10
CA ASN A 534 -38.03 4.76 31.65
C ASN A 534 -37.17 4.75 30.39
N THR A 535 -37.51 3.94 29.39
CA THR A 535 -36.84 3.92 28.08
C THR A 535 -37.59 4.80 27.09
N PHE A 536 -36.95 5.18 25.98
CA PHE A 536 -37.62 5.93 24.90
C PHE A 536 -38.79 5.17 24.25
N SER A 537 -38.84 3.84 24.42
CA SER A 537 -39.94 2.98 23.98
C SER A 537 -41.02 2.73 25.05
N GLU A 538 -40.69 2.92 26.33
CA GLU A 538 -41.56 2.62 27.47
C GLU A 538 -41.25 3.61 28.61
N PRO A 539 -41.87 4.81 28.60
CA PRO A 539 -41.67 5.84 29.60
C PRO A 539 -42.25 5.45 30.96
N TRP A 540 -41.92 6.24 31.99
CA TRP A 540 -42.64 6.18 33.26
C TRP A 540 -44.13 6.50 33.06
N HIS A 541 -45.00 5.76 33.74
CA HIS A 541 -46.44 6.02 33.76
C HIS A 541 -47.07 5.59 35.09
N LEU A 542 -48.27 6.10 35.38
CA LEU A 542 -49.13 5.67 36.49
C LEU A 542 -50.42 5.03 35.94
N PRO A 543 -51.01 4.03 36.62
CA PRO A 543 -52.31 3.47 36.28
C PRO A 543 -53.46 4.42 36.62
N HIS A 544 -54.50 4.45 35.78
CA HIS A 544 -55.73 5.25 35.97
C HIS A 544 -56.70 4.67 37.03
N THR A 545 -56.21 3.82 37.94
CA THR A 545 -57.00 3.26 39.06
C THR A 545 -56.22 3.51 40.35
N PRO A 546 -56.71 4.37 41.26
CA PRO A 546 -56.01 4.67 42.50
C PRO A 546 -55.94 3.40 43.38
N PRO A 547 -54.76 3.06 43.95
CA PRO A 547 -54.65 2.01 44.94
C PRO A 547 -55.63 2.19 46.10
N GLU A 548 -56.14 1.09 46.66
CA GLU A 548 -57.13 1.11 47.73
C GLU A 548 -56.61 1.88 48.97
N GLU A 549 -55.29 1.93 49.18
CA GLU A 549 -54.64 2.67 50.28
C GLU A 549 -54.68 4.20 50.13
N ILE A 550 -54.93 4.75 48.93
CA ILE A 550 -55.09 6.21 48.71
C ILE A 550 -56.52 6.61 48.35
N LYS A 551 -57.37 5.64 48.01
CA LYS A 551 -58.76 5.80 47.56
C LYS A 551 -59.67 6.54 48.56
N GLU A 552 -59.34 6.51 49.86
CA GLU A 552 -60.05 7.28 50.89
C GLU A 552 -59.64 8.77 50.97
N ILE A 553 -58.47 9.13 50.44
CA ILE A 553 -57.87 10.47 50.47
C ILE A 553 -58.08 11.20 49.13
N VAL A 554 -58.41 10.45 48.07
CA VAL A 554 -58.36 10.92 46.69
C VAL A 554 -59.75 10.97 46.03
N TYR A 555 -60.02 11.94 45.17
CA TYR A 555 -61.18 11.98 44.28
C TYR A 555 -60.85 11.25 42.97
N GLU A 556 -61.47 10.08 42.73
CA GLU A 556 -61.14 9.18 41.60
C GLU A 556 -61.19 9.89 40.23
N GLY A 557 -62.22 10.71 39.96
CA GLY A 557 -62.33 11.45 38.70
C GLY A 557 -61.23 12.49 38.46
N ALA A 558 -60.80 13.20 39.52
CA ALA A 558 -59.73 14.20 39.42
C ALA A 558 -58.34 13.55 39.41
N TYR A 559 -58.19 12.38 40.02
CA TYR A 559 -57.00 11.55 39.95
C TYR A 559 -56.72 11.05 38.53
N ASN A 560 -57.76 10.65 37.79
CA ASN A 560 -57.58 10.15 36.42
C ASN A 560 -57.01 11.24 35.50
N MET A 561 -57.55 12.47 35.55
CA MET A 561 -57.01 13.64 34.83
C MET A 561 -55.55 13.92 35.19
N PHE A 562 -55.22 13.88 36.49
CA PHE A 562 -53.86 14.06 36.99
C PHE A 562 -52.89 12.96 36.51
N VAL A 563 -53.37 11.72 36.39
CA VAL A 563 -52.61 10.60 35.80
C VAL A 563 -52.41 10.81 34.30
N ASP A 564 -53.41 11.29 33.56
CA ASP A 564 -53.27 11.64 32.13
C ASP A 564 -52.18 12.71 31.92
N GLU A 565 -52.19 13.78 32.72
CA GLU A 565 -51.19 14.86 32.65
C GLU A 565 -49.78 14.38 33.04
N ILE A 566 -49.63 13.61 34.11
CA ILE A 566 -48.34 13.00 34.48
C ILE A 566 -47.82 12.06 33.39
N ASN A 567 -48.68 11.22 32.81
CA ASN A 567 -48.31 10.28 31.75
C ASN A 567 -47.89 11.04 30.48
N ALA A 568 -48.55 12.15 30.15
CA ALA A 568 -48.17 13.02 29.04
C ALA A 568 -46.82 13.73 29.26
N ILE A 569 -46.55 14.23 30.47
CA ILE A 569 -45.27 14.88 30.82
C ILE A 569 -44.11 13.87 30.80
N ALA A 570 -44.36 12.63 31.26
CA ALA A 570 -43.36 11.56 31.30
C ALA A 570 -43.04 10.97 29.90
N ALA A 571 -43.94 11.08 28.93
CA ALA A 571 -43.78 10.51 27.60
C ALA A 571 -42.63 11.13 26.78
N TYR A 572 -41.89 10.29 26.03
CA TYR A 572 -40.81 10.72 25.15
C TYR A 572 -41.29 10.98 23.71
N GLN A 573 -40.70 11.97 23.05
CA GLN A 573 -40.95 12.20 21.61
C GLN A 573 -40.07 11.28 20.76
N TRP A 574 -40.60 10.79 19.63
CA TRP A 574 -39.97 9.75 18.79
C TRP A 574 -38.52 10.07 18.35
N TRP A 575 -38.23 11.34 18.06
CA TRP A 575 -36.90 11.80 17.64
C TRP A 575 -35.85 11.68 18.76
N GLU A 576 -36.25 11.74 20.04
CA GLU A 576 -35.34 11.58 21.18
C GLU A 576 -34.71 10.17 21.19
N GLY A 577 -35.51 9.16 20.86
CA GLY A 577 -35.09 7.77 20.70
C GLY A 577 -34.31 7.51 19.40
N ALA A 578 -34.63 8.23 18.32
CA ALA A 578 -33.87 8.16 17.07
C ALA A 578 -32.43 8.65 17.26
N ILE A 579 -32.23 9.80 17.91
CA ILE A 579 -30.91 10.32 18.28
C ILE A 579 -30.15 9.34 19.16
N TYR A 580 -30.81 8.79 20.19
CA TYR A 580 -30.20 7.76 21.06
C TYR A 580 -29.73 6.53 20.26
N THR A 581 -30.53 6.05 19.31
CA THR A 581 -30.22 4.88 18.49
C THR A 581 -29.01 5.12 17.60
N ILE A 582 -28.96 6.27 16.90
CA ILE A 582 -27.80 6.68 16.09
C ILE A 582 -26.54 6.80 16.95
N LEU A 583 -26.62 7.48 18.09
CA LEU A 583 -25.48 7.62 19.01
C LEU A 583 -25.05 6.29 19.63
N SER A 584 -25.96 5.34 19.85
CA SER A 584 -25.61 4.03 20.45
C SER A 584 -24.65 3.21 19.57
N ILE A 585 -24.68 3.45 18.25
CA ILE A 585 -23.78 2.87 17.26
C ILE A 585 -22.52 3.73 17.12
N LEU A 586 -22.67 5.06 16.97
CA LEU A 586 -21.57 5.97 16.61
C LEU A 586 -20.72 6.48 17.80
N ALA A 587 -21.27 6.48 19.02
CA ALA A 587 -20.60 6.90 20.25
C ALA A 587 -21.42 6.52 21.50
N TYR A 588 -21.37 5.25 21.92
CA TYR A 588 -22.11 4.76 23.10
C TYR A 588 -22.01 5.65 24.37
N PRO A 589 -20.86 6.27 24.72
CA PRO A 589 -20.79 7.22 25.83
C PRO A 589 -21.68 8.46 25.68
N LEU A 590 -21.84 8.96 24.45
CA LEU A 590 -22.73 10.09 24.14
C LEU A 590 -24.20 9.65 24.10
N ALA A 591 -24.50 8.42 23.67
CA ALA A 591 -25.84 7.85 23.75
C ALA A 591 -26.33 7.76 25.21
N TRP A 592 -25.47 7.26 26.10
CA TRP A 592 -25.78 7.15 27.52
C TRP A 592 -25.95 8.53 28.18
N SER A 593 -25.08 9.50 27.87
CA SER A 593 -25.20 10.85 28.43
C SER A 593 -26.44 11.58 27.92
N TRP A 594 -26.81 11.41 26.64
CA TRP A 594 -28.07 11.88 26.06
C TRP A 594 -29.28 11.31 26.80
N GLN A 595 -29.35 9.98 26.95
CA GLN A 595 -30.44 9.31 27.66
C GLN A 595 -30.58 9.79 29.11
N GLN A 596 -29.47 9.90 29.84
CA GLN A 596 -29.45 10.40 31.21
C GLN A 596 -29.85 11.88 31.32
N TRP A 597 -29.50 12.71 30.33
CA TRP A 597 -29.93 14.11 30.28
C TRP A 597 -31.45 14.23 30.05
N ARG A 598 -32.00 13.51 29.06
CA ARG A 598 -33.46 13.50 28.80
C ARG A 598 -34.25 13.01 30.01
N ARG A 599 -33.82 11.93 30.67
CA ARG A 599 -34.43 11.42 31.92
C ARG A 599 -34.42 12.42 33.07
N ARG A 600 -33.34 13.20 33.24
CA ARG A 600 -33.28 14.27 34.26
C ARG A 600 -34.29 15.37 33.96
N MET A 601 -34.36 15.80 32.71
CA MET A 601 -35.31 16.85 32.28
C MET A 601 -36.76 16.42 32.53
N ARG A 602 -37.13 15.16 32.22
CA ARG A 602 -38.47 14.62 32.53
C ARG A 602 -38.77 14.59 34.04
N LEU A 603 -37.79 14.20 34.88
CA LEU A 603 -37.96 14.23 36.34
C LEU A 603 -38.05 15.66 36.91
N GLN A 604 -37.38 16.64 36.29
CA GLN A 604 -37.49 18.04 36.69
C GLN A 604 -38.88 18.58 36.37
N LEU A 605 -39.37 18.37 35.14
CA LEU A 605 -40.73 18.76 34.74
C LEU A 605 -41.81 18.11 35.62
N LEU A 606 -41.71 16.81 35.92
CA LEU A 606 -42.65 16.13 36.84
C LEU A 606 -42.63 16.71 38.27
N ARG A 607 -41.49 17.26 38.72
CA ARG A 607 -41.37 17.88 40.05
C ARG A 607 -41.84 19.33 40.07
N GLU A 608 -41.63 20.06 38.97
CA GLU A 608 -42.09 21.44 38.79
C GLU A 608 -43.63 21.46 38.64
N PHE A 609 -44.18 20.51 37.87
CA PHE A 609 -45.62 20.26 37.74
C PHE A 609 -46.29 19.99 39.10
N VAL A 610 -45.89 18.91 39.80
CA VAL A 610 -46.51 18.48 41.07
C VAL A 610 -46.26 19.45 42.24
N ARG A 611 -45.32 20.40 42.12
CA ARG A 611 -45.03 21.38 43.18
C ARG A 611 -45.65 22.77 42.94
N SER A 612 -45.92 23.14 41.70
CA SER A 612 -46.21 24.55 41.36
C SER A 612 -47.17 24.79 40.19
N GLU A 613 -47.50 23.77 39.39
CA GLU A 613 -48.46 23.92 38.28
C GLU A 613 -49.78 23.20 38.59
N TYR A 614 -49.73 22.06 39.27
CA TYR A 614 -50.92 21.30 39.68
C TYR A 614 -51.51 21.81 41.00
N ASP A 615 -52.83 21.99 41.05
CA ASP A 615 -53.58 22.55 42.19
C ASP A 615 -53.91 21.53 43.30
N HIS A 616 -53.39 20.30 43.16
CA HIS A 616 -53.67 19.16 44.03
C HIS A 616 -55.17 18.78 44.11
N ALA A 617 -56.02 19.14 43.13
CA ALA A 617 -57.46 18.88 43.14
C ALA A 617 -57.85 17.40 43.35
N CYS A 618 -56.96 16.44 43.07
CA CYS A 618 -57.18 15.04 43.39
C CYS A 618 -57.26 14.76 44.90
N LEU A 619 -56.68 15.59 45.78
CA LEU A 619 -56.70 15.40 47.23
C LEU A 619 -58.00 15.95 47.86
N ARG A 620 -58.56 15.20 48.82
CA ARG A 620 -59.76 15.61 49.59
C ARG A 620 -59.44 16.70 50.60
N SER A 621 -58.31 16.62 51.30
CA SER A 621 -57.78 17.66 52.19
C SER A 621 -57.87 19.06 51.57
N CYS A 622 -58.44 20.00 52.31
CA CYS A 622 -58.49 21.41 51.93
C CYS A 622 -57.14 22.09 52.19
N ARG A 623 -56.46 21.70 53.28
CA ARG A 623 -55.12 22.23 53.63
C ARG A 623 -54.07 21.88 52.58
N SER A 624 -54.04 20.63 52.13
CA SER A 624 -53.05 20.12 51.16
C SER A 624 -53.12 20.93 49.86
N ARG A 625 -54.33 21.12 49.32
CA ARG A 625 -54.62 21.96 48.15
C ARG A 625 -54.25 23.42 48.36
N ALA A 626 -54.56 24.00 49.53
CA ALA A 626 -54.27 25.41 49.80
C ALA A 626 -52.76 25.74 49.97
N LEU A 627 -51.94 24.75 50.35
CA LEU A 627 -50.51 24.93 50.63
C LEU A 627 -49.57 24.35 49.55
N TYR A 628 -50.11 23.66 48.54
CA TYR A 628 -49.33 22.83 47.61
C TYR A 628 -48.47 21.78 48.36
N GLU A 629 -49.10 21.16 49.37
CA GLU A 629 -48.55 20.09 50.19
C GLU A 629 -49.29 18.78 49.89
N GLY A 630 -48.71 17.63 50.25
CA GLY A 630 -49.38 16.32 50.22
C GLY A 630 -49.00 15.37 49.09
N LEU A 631 -48.37 15.84 48.00
CA LEU A 631 -47.77 15.01 46.94
C LEU A 631 -46.28 15.30 46.80
N LYS A 632 -45.44 14.26 46.62
CA LYS A 632 -43.97 14.43 46.56
C LYS A 632 -43.32 13.45 45.58
N VAL A 633 -42.85 13.95 44.42
CA VAL A 633 -42.21 13.12 43.37
C VAL A 633 -40.71 12.95 43.59
N SER A 634 -40.29 11.69 43.73
CA SER A 634 -38.91 11.27 43.95
C SER A 634 -38.50 10.16 42.98
N ALA A 635 -37.19 9.94 42.84
CA ALA A 635 -36.66 8.92 41.93
C ALA A 635 -35.26 8.46 42.36
N THR A 636 -34.89 7.25 41.93
CA THR A 636 -33.59 6.64 42.22
C THR A 636 -32.45 7.32 41.45
N SER A 637 -31.22 7.22 41.97
CA SER A 637 -30.05 7.93 41.43
C SER A 637 -29.67 7.57 39.97
N ASP A 638 -30.13 6.41 39.50
CA ASP A 638 -29.99 5.83 38.16
C ASP A 638 -31.10 6.26 37.18
N LEU A 639 -32.20 6.80 37.70
CA LEU A 639 -33.38 7.25 36.97
C LEU A 639 -34.10 6.13 36.20
N MET A 640 -34.01 4.87 36.66
CA MET A 640 -34.87 3.78 36.18
C MET A 640 -36.21 3.74 36.92
N LEU A 641 -36.24 4.06 38.22
CA LEU A 641 -37.42 4.00 39.08
C LEU A 641 -37.77 5.40 39.63
N ALA A 642 -39.03 5.81 39.46
CA ALA A 642 -39.63 6.96 40.12
C ALA A 642 -40.76 6.49 41.05
N TYR A 643 -41.12 7.33 42.02
CA TYR A 643 -42.21 7.12 42.96
C TYR A 643 -42.78 8.45 43.43
N MET A 644 -44.05 8.43 43.82
CA MET A 644 -44.77 9.56 44.39
C MET A 644 -45.26 9.18 45.79
N ASP A 645 -44.84 9.96 46.77
CA ASP A 645 -45.22 9.79 48.17
C ASP A 645 -46.46 10.66 48.46
N PHE A 646 -47.51 10.04 49.01
CA PHE A 646 -48.73 10.69 49.48
C PHE A 646 -48.62 11.01 50.99
N ILE A 647 -48.92 12.23 51.38
CA ILE A 647 -48.75 12.76 52.74
C ILE A 647 -50.06 13.46 53.17
N LEU A 648 -50.54 13.18 54.39
CA LEU A 648 -51.77 13.78 54.92
C LEU A 648 -51.57 15.25 55.30
N GLY A 649 -52.37 16.13 54.69
CA GLY A 649 -52.70 17.42 55.29
C GLY A 649 -53.32 17.21 56.69
N GLY A 650 -52.90 18.03 57.65
CA GLY A 650 -53.28 17.85 59.06
C GLY A 650 -54.78 17.95 59.38
N ASP A 651 -55.60 18.35 58.42
CA ASP A 651 -57.07 18.39 58.48
C ASP A 651 -57.74 17.02 58.32
N GLU A 652 -57.03 16.00 57.81
CA GLU A 652 -57.57 14.64 57.58
C GLU A 652 -57.16 13.60 58.65
N LYS A 653 -56.54 14.03 59.77
CA LYS A 653 -56.08 13.14 60.84
C LYS A 653 -57.25 12.41 61.55
N ARG A 654 -57.47 11.14 61.20
CA ARG A 654 -58.36 10.19 61.90
C ARG A 654 -57.55 9.28 62.82
N THR A 655 -58.22 8.50 63.67
CA THR A 655 -57.55 7.47 64.52
C THR A 655 -56.85 6.39 63.70
N ASP A 656 -57.32 6.17 62.48
CA ASP A 656 -56.97 5.02 61.64
C ASP A 656 -56.02 5.41 60.49
N LEU A 657 -55.73 6.71 60.33
CA LEU A 657 -54.95 7.31 59.25
C LEU A 657 -53.93 8.33 59.81
N PRO A 658 -52.62 8.18 59.53
CA PRO A 658 -52.02 7.16 58.65
C PRO A 658 -51.87 5.78 59.34
N PRO A 659 -51.94 4.68 58.56
CA PRO A 659 -51.80 3.34 59.11
C PRO A 659 -50.42 3.09 59.72
N ARG A 660 -50.35 2.36 60.84
CA ARG A 660 -49.11 1.90 61.46
C ARG A 660 -48.43 0.84 60.59
N LEU A 661 -47.11 0.65 60.69
CA LEU A 661 -46.38 -0.30 59.84
C LEU A 661 -47.00 -1.71 59.76
N PRO A 662 -47.47 -2.36 60.85
CA PRO A 662 -48.12 -3.67 60.76
C PRO A 662 -49.41 -3.69 59.90
N GLN A 663 -50.15 -2.58 59.86
CA GLN A 663 -51.36 -2.43 59.06
C GLN A 663 -51.07 -2.20 57.56
N ARG A 664 -49.79 -1.97 57.20
CA ARG A 664 -49.31 -1.81 55.82
C ARG A 664 -48.79 -3.11 55.21
N PHE A 665 -48.75 -4.21 55.97
CA PHE A 665 -48.32 -5.50 55.45
C PHE A 665 -49.46 -6.18 54.65
N PRO A 666 -49.16 -6.84 53.52
CA PRO A 666 -47.85 -6.93 52.87
C PRO A 666 -47.44 -5.62 52.14
N MET A 667 -46.22 -5.13 52.40
CA MET A 667 -45.68 -3.90 51.82
C MET A 667 -44.66 -4.20 50.71
N VAL A 668 -44.70 -3.44 49.61
CA VAL A 668 -43.80 -3.60 48.46
C VAL A 668 -42.70 -2.53 48.44
N ILE A 669 -41.45 -2.95 48.23
CA ILE A 669 -40.31 -2.05 48.03
C ILE A 669 -39.53 -2.45 46.77
N ILE A 670 -39.59 -1.64 45.72
CA ILE A 670 -39.04 -1.96 44.39
C ILE A 670 -37.56 -1.54 44.31
N PHE A 671 -36.72 -2.33 43.63
CA PHE A 671 -35.33 -1.97 43.35
C PHE A 671 -35.23 -0.94 42.21
N GLY A 672 -34.35 0.05 42.37
CA GLY A 672 -33.80 0.81 41.25
C GLY A 672 -32.76 0.01 40.47
N GLY A 673 -32.42 0.47 39.26
CA GLY A 673 -31.58 -0.28 38.33
C GLY A 673 -32.30 -1.39 37.56
N ASP A 674 -31.64 -1.94 36.54
CA ASP A 674 -32.14 -3.00 35.66
C ASP A 674 -31.22 -4.24 35.64
N GLY A 675 -30.16 -4.24 36.46
CA GLY A 675 -29.13 -5.28 36.46
C GLY A 675 -28.11 -5.13 35.32
N SER A 676 -28.10 -4.03 34.57
CA SER A 676 -27.03 -3.70 33.64
C SER A 676 -25.76 -3.22 34.36
N TYR A 677 -24.62 -3.24 33.69
CA TYR A 677 -23.36 -2.73 34.27
C TYR A 677 -23.41 -1.22 34.58
N MET A 678 -24.20 -0.44 33.84
CA MET A 678 -24.40 1.01 34.09
C MET A 678 -25.39 1.29 35.23
N ALA A 679 -26.38 0.41 35.43
CA ALA A 679 -27.45 0.55 36.41
C ALA A 679 -27.69 -0.79 37.14
N PRO A 680 -26.75 -1.22 38.02
CA PRO A 680 -26.94 -2.42 38.83
C PRO A 680 -28.16 -2.26 39.74
N PHE A 681 -28.77 -3.38 40.14
CA PHE A 681 -29.89 -3.34 41.08
C PHE A 681 -29.47 -2.72 42.41
N SER A 682 -30.33 -1.86 42.97
CA SER A 682 -30.14 -1.29 44.30
C SER A 682 -31.46 -0.90 44.97
N LEU A 683 -31.56 -1.20 46.26
CA LEU A 683 -32.61 -0.69 47.14
C LEU A 683 -32.22 0.72 47.61
N GLN A 684 -32.96 1.73 47.16
CA GLN A 684 -32.83 3.11 47.64
C GLN A 684 -33.51 3.23 49.01
N ASN A 685 -32.78 3.70 50.03
CA ASN A 685 -33.34 3.91 51.37
C ASN A 685 -33.37 5.40 51.71
N ASP A 686 -34.58 5.95 51.78
CA ASP A 686 -34.86 7.35 52.11
C ASP A 686 -35.14 7.52 53.62
N ASN A 687 -35.15 8.77 54.10
CA ASN A 687 -35.58 9.10 55.46
C ASN A 687 -37.02 8.61 55.73
N ILE A 688 -37.94 8.72 54.76
CA ILE A 688 -39.32 8.22 54.88
C ILE A 688 -39.32 6.70 55.11
N LEU A 689 -38.64 5.92 54.27
CA LEU A 689 -38.60 4.46 54.40
C LEU A 689 -37.93 4.04 55.72
N THR A 690 -36.85 4.73 56.11
CA THR A 690 -36.17 4.49 57.40
C THR A 690 -37.08 4.77 58.59
N SER A 691 -37.82 5.88 58.57
CA SER A 691 -38.73 6.29 59.64
C SER A 691 -40.03 5.48 59.69
N LEU A 692 -40.42 4.83 58.59
CA LEU A 692 -41.47 3.81 58.59
C LEU A 692 -40.94 2.53 59.24
N MET A 693 -39.80 2.01 58.77
CA MET A 693 -39.21 0.76 59.31
C MET A 693 -38.80 0.87 60.78
N SER A 694 -38.44 2.07 61.27
CA SER A 694 -38.12 2.33 62.68
C SER A 694 -39.28 2.12 63.65
N GLN A 695 -40.51 1.93 63.16
CA GLN A 695 -41.66 1.55 63.99
C GLN A 695 -41.57 0.10 64.52
N LEU A 696 -40.74 -0.76 63.90
CA LEU A 696 -40.51 -2.15 64.34
C LEU A 696 -39.02 -2.53 64.42
N VAL A 697 -38.18 -2.04 63.52
CA VAL A 697 -36.77 -2.48 63.36
C VAL A 697 -35.82 -1.30 63.65
N PRO A 698 -34.81 -1.45 64.53
CA PRO A 698 -33.85 -0.38 64.82
C PRO A 698 -33.19 0.18 63.53
N PRO A 699 -33.10 1.52 63.34
CA PRO A 699 -32.56 2.11 62.12
C PRO A 699 -31.17 1.60 61.75
N THR A 700 -30.29 1.37 62.73
CA THR A 700 -28.95 0.82 62.52
C THR A 700 -28.94 -0.60 61.96
N THR A 701 -29.91 -1.44 62.36
CA THR A 701 -30.12 -2.78 61.80
C THR A 701 -30.65 -2.68 60.37
N TRP A 702 -31.62 -1.79 60.12
CA TRP A 702 -32.15 -1.54 58.77
C TRP A 702 -31.07 -1.03 57.81
N TYR A 703 -30.31 0.01 58.16
CA TYR A 703 -29.21 0.52 57.35
C TYR A 703 -28.14 -0.55 57.03
N ARG A 704 -27.80 -1.40 58.01
CA ARG A 704 -26.87 -2.53 57.79
C ARG A 704 -27.43 -3.57 56.82
N LEU A 705 -28.72 -3.90 56.93
CA LEU A 705 -29.41 -4.82 56.03
C LEU A 705 -29.47 -4.26 54.60
N VAL A 706 -29.86 -3.00 54.43
CA VAL A 706 -29.87 -2.33 53.12
C VAL A 706 -28.47 -2.28 52.51
N ALA A 707 -27.44 -1.96 53.31
CA ALA A 707 -26.05 -1.95 52.83
C ALA A 707 -25.54 -3.34 52.42
N GLY A 708 -25.88 -4.38 53.18
CA GLY A 708 -25.56 -5.77 52.86
C GLY A 708 -26.28 -6.26 51.60
N LEU A 709 -27.58 -6.00 51.49
CA LEU A 709 -28.38 -6.33 50.31
C LEU A 709 -27.85 -5.62 49.06
N ASN A 710 -27.55 -4.32 49.16
CA ASN A 710 -26.95 -3.54 48.08
C ASN A 710 -25.52 -3.98 47.71
N ALA A 711 -24.82 -4.73 48.56
CA ALA A 711 -23.56 -5.37 48.18
C ALA A 711 -23.81 -6.64 47.34
N GLN A 712 -24.87 -7.40 47.61
CA GLN A 712 -25.26 -8.58 46.83
C GLN A 712 -25.94 -8.20 45.50
N LEU A 713 -26.87 -7.24 45.50
CA LEU A 713 -27.62 -6.80 44.31
C LEU A 713 -26.72 -6.24 43.20
N ARG A 714 -25.55 -5.67 43.54
CA ARG A 714 -24.53 -5.22 42.56
C ARG A 714 -23.94 -6.37 41.73
N LEU A 715 -23.98 -7.60 42.25
CA LEU A 715 -23.47 -8.79 41.56
C LEU A 715 -24.54 -9.45 40.66
N VAL A 716 -25.79 -8.98 40.71
CA VAL A 716 -26.89 -9.46 39.87
C VAL A 716 -26.75 -8.91 38.45
N ARG A 717 -26.79 -9.80 37.44
CA ARG A 717 -26.58 -9.45 36.03
C ARG A 717 -27.79 -9.76 35.17
N ARG A 718 -28.28 -8.73 34.47
CA ARG A 718 -29.21 -8.84 33.33
C ARG A 718 -28.61 -9.78 32.27
N GLY A 719 -29.33 -10.85 31.90
CA GLY A 719 -28.86 -11.93 31.02
C GLY A 719 -28.32 -13.17 31.76
N GLN A 720 -28.16 -13.09 33.09
CA GLN A 720 -27.84 -14.23 33.97
C GLN A 720 -28.59 -14.13 35.32
N LEU A 721 -29.81 -13.60 35.33
CA LEU A 721 -30.62 -13.44 36.55
C LEU A 721 -30.87 -14.81 37.21
N ARG A 722 -31.11 -15.85 36.42
CA ARG A 722 -31.30 -17.25 36.87
C ARG A 722 -30.14 -17.84 37.71
N VAL A 723 -28.94 -17.29 37.56
CA VAL A 723 -27.74 -17.71 38.33
C VAL A 723 -27.45 -16.69 39.43
N THR A 724 -27.49 -15.41 39.10
CA THR A 724 -26.99 -14.33 39.96
C THR A 724 -27.95 -13.87 41.06
N PHE A 725 -29.26 -14.21 41.00
CA PHE A 725 -30.16 -14.05 42.15
C PHE A 725 -30.01 -15.14 43.22
N ARG A 726 -29.41 -16.31 42.92
CA ARG A 726 -29.28 -17.41 43.92
C ARG A 726 -28.45 -17.02 45.15
N PRO A 727 -27.32 -16.28 45.03
CA PRO A 727 -26.63 -15.72 46.19
C PRO A 727 -27.48 -14.73 47.01
N VAL A 728 -28.33 -13.93 46.34
CA VAL A 728 -29.20 -12.95 47.01
C VAL A 728 -30.25 -13.65 47.87
N LEU A 729 -30.95 -14.66 47.33
CA LEU A 729 -31.90 -15.47 48.08
C LEU A 729 -31.24 -16.15 49.28
N ARG A 730 -30.14 -16.87 49.05
CA ARG A 730 -29.40 -17.54 50.13
C ARG A 730 -28.96 -16.55 51.21
N TRP A 731 -28.57 -15.32 50.85
CA TRP A 731 -28.22 -14.28 51.82
C TRP A 731 -29.44 -13.76 52.60
N LEU A 732 -30.59 -13.56 51.94
CA LEU A 732 -31.85 -13.20 52.60
C LEU A 732 -32.29 -14.28 53.61
N GLU A 733 -32.26 -15.55 53.20
CA GLU A 733 -32.59 -16.73 54.02
C GLU A 733 -31.67 -16.88 55.25
N THR A 734 -30.36 -16.72 55.05
CA THR A 734 -29.35 -17.05 56.09
C THR A 734 -28.91 -15.88 56.97
N HIS A 735 -29.06 -14.63 56.51
CA HIS A 735 -28.59 -13.45 57.24
C HIS A 735 -29.68 -12.42 57.51
N ALA A 736 -30.57 -12.13 56.54
CA ALA A 736 -31.56 -11.05 56.69
C ALA A 736 -32.78 -11.47 57.51
N ASN A 737 -33.48 -12.53 57.07
CA ASN A 737 -34.72 -13.00 57.72
C ASN A 737 -34.51 -13.51 59.15
N PRO A 738 -33.41 -14.21 59.51
CA PRO A 738 -33.14 -14.55 60.91
C PRO A 738 -32.98 -13.31 61.82
N ALA A 739 -32.41 -12.22 61.31
CA ALA A 739 -32.26 -10.97 62.06
C ALA A 739 -33.57 -10.15 62.15
N LEU A 740 -34.47 -10.28 61.16
CA LEU A 740 -35.75 -9.57 61.13
C LEU A 740 -36.90 -10.30 61.83
N ARG A 741 -36.92 -11.63 61.85
CA ARG A 741 -37.94 -12.42 62.57
C ARG A 741 -38.04 -12.08 64.06
N ILE A 742 -36.93 -11.63 64.67
CA ILE A 742 -36.87 -11.11 66.06
C ILE A 742 -37.83 -9.91 66.27
N TYR A 743 -38.09 -9.13 65.22
CA TYR A 743 -38.96 -7.95 65.20
C TYR A 743 -40.33 -8.22 64.54
N GLY A 744 -40.68 -9.50 64.30
CA GLY A 744 -41.95 -9.90 63.68
C GLY A 744 -42.07 -9.64 62.17
N VAL A 745 -40.97 -9.28 61.50
CA VAL A 745 -40.92 -8.93 60.07
C VAL A 745 -40.26 -10.04 59.26
N PHE A 746 -40.86 -10.38 58.12
CA PHE A 746 -40.28 -11.26 57.09
C PHE A 746 -40.06 -10.49 55.79
N ILE A 747 -38.99 -10.81 55.05
CA ILE A 747 -38.68 -10.23 53.74
C ILE A 747 -38.48 -11.33 52.68
N GLY A 748 -39.36 -11.34 51.68
CA GLY A 748 -39.24 -12.14 50.48
C GLY A 748 -38.72 -11.34 49.29
N LEU A 749 -37.97 -12.00 48.40
CA LEU A 749 -37.70 -11.47 47.05
C LEU A 749 -38.93 -11.73 46.17
N ALA A 750 -39.38 -10.74 45.40
CA ALA A 750 -40.54 -10.87 44.52
C ALA A 750 -40.33 -10.19 43.16
N TRP A 751 -41.13 -10.60 42.16
CA TRP A 751 -41.25 -9.90 40.88
C TRP A 751 -42.67 -9.40 40.67
N PHE A 752 -42.76 -8.22 40.08
CA PHE A 752 -43.98 -7.46 39.84
C PHE A 752 -44.11 -7.23 38.34
N GLN A 753 -45.23 -7.67 37.75
CA GLN A 753 -45.50 -7.40 36.33
C GLN A 753 -45.98 -5.96 36.20
N ALA A 754 -45.08 -5.09 35.75
CA ALA A 754 -45.27 -3.63 35.82
C ALA A 754 -45.84 -3.01 34.54
N ALA A 755 -45.91 -3.76 33.44
CA ALA A 755 -46.44 -3.27 32.15
C ALA A 755 -46.97 -4.43 31.29
N PRO A 756 -47.94 -4.20 30.40
CA PRO A 756 -48.47 -5.22 29.49
C PRO A 756 -47.41 -5.76 28.50
N ASN A 757 -46.35 -5.01 28.20
CA ASN A 757 -45.27 -5.41 27.29
C ASN A 757 -44.30 -6.48 27.87
N GLY A 758 -44.60 -7.03 29.04
CA GLY A 758 -43.78 -8.05 29.70
C GLY A 758 -42.49 -7.47 30.30
N TYR A 759 -42.55 -6.27 30.89
CA TYR A 759 -41.49 -5.80 31.79
C TYR A 759 -41.75 -6.29 33.22
N HIS A 760 -40.68 -6.67 33.92
CA HIS A 760 -40.74 -7.20 35.29
C HIS A 760 -39.87 -6.33 36.19
N GLN A 761 -40.51 -5.66 37.16
CA GLN A 761 -39.82 -4.98 38.24
C GLN A 761 -39.49 -6.00 39.33
N TYR A 762 -38.28 -5.93 39.89
CA TYR A 762 -37.84 -6.78 41.00
C TYR A 762 -37.81 -5.98 42.29
N GLY A 763 -38.10 -6.63 43.42
CA GLY A 763 -38.12 -5.94 44.71
C GLY A 763 -38.31 -6.88 45.89
N LEU A 764 -38.59 -6.27 47.03
CA LEU A 764 -38.91 -6.93 48.28
C LEU A 764 -40.41 -6.90 48.54
N LEU A 765 -40.94 -8.03 49.01
CA LEU A 765 -42.23 -8.13 49.66
C LEU A 765 -41.98 -8.27 51.17
N VAL A 766 -42.51 -7.34 51.96
CA VAL A 766 -42.34 -7.29 53.42
C VAL A 766 -43.66 -7.66 54.08
N SER A 767 -43.68 -8.74 54.87
CA SER A 767 -44.87 -9.26 55.53
C SER A 767 -44.67 -9.45 57.04
N SER A 768 -45.76 -9.66 57.78
CA SER A 768 -45.66 -10.18 59.14
C SER A 768 -45.31 -11.67 59.12
N VAL A 769 -44.71 -12.16 60.19
CA VAL A 769 -44.34 -13.59 60.35
C VAL A 769 -45.57 -14.50 60.49
N GLU A 770 -46.72 -13.96 60.90
CA GLU A 770 -47.97 -14.73 61.05
C GLU A 770 -48.51 -15.28 59.71
N GLU A 771 -48.19 -14.65 58.58
CA GLU A 771 -48.64 -15.09 57.24
C GLU A 771 -47.91 -16.34 56.70
N GLU A 772 -46.84 -16.82 57.35
CA GLU A 772 -46.16 -18.08 56.97
C GLU A 772 -46.96 -19.34 57.37
N SER A 773 -48.06 -19.19 58.14
CA SER A 773 -48.80 -20.30 58.77
C SER A 773 -49.63 -21.20 57.83
N GLU A 774 -49.82 -20.80 56.57
CA GLU A 774 -50.69 -21.47 55.58
C GLU A 774 -49.90 -22.02 54.39
N PRO A 775 -49.33 -23.25 54.50
CA PRO A 775 -48.67 -23.93 53.40
C PRO A 775 -49.69 -24.52 52.40
N VAL A 776 -49.57 -24.15 51.12
CA VAL A 776 -50.44 -24.68 50.06
C VAL A 776 -50.25 -26.21 49.93
N SER A 777 -51.32 -26.94 50.26
CA SER A 777 -51.54 -28.40 50.18
C SER A 777 -50.38 -29.27 49.63
N SER A 778 -49.73 -30.02 50.51
CA SER A 778 -48.97 -31.21 50.11
C SER A 778 -49.91 -32.36 49.75
N GLY A 779 -49.77 -32.90 48.52
CA GLY A 779 -50.30 -34.20 48.16
C GLY A 779 -49.26 -35.29 48.40
N ASN A 780 -49.39 -36.04 49.50
CA ASN A 780 -48.78 -37.36 49.65
C ASN A 780 -49.43 -38.33 48.63
N THR A 781 -48.89 -39.46 48.19
CA THR A 781 -47.72 -40.31 48.54
C THR A 781 -47.32 -41.04 47.21
N ASP A 782 -46.31 -41.90 47.01
CA ASP A 782 -45.42 -42.70 47.86
C ASP A 782 -44.17 -43.16 47.06
N GLY A 783 -43.26 -43.90 47.71
CA GLY A 783 -42.42 -44.95 47.08
C GLY A 783 -41.49 -44.57 45.91
N GLY A 784 -40.23 -44.25 46.20
CA GLY A 784 -39.19 -44.08 45.16
C GLY A 784 -38.42 -45.37 44.83
N VAL A 785 -37.96 -45.50 43.57
CA VAL A 785 -36.80 -46.34 43.19
C VAL A 785 -35.85 -45.58 42.27
N GLN A 786 -34.58 -45.94 42.42
CA GLN A 786 -33.35 -45.28 41.99
C GLN A 786 -32.96 -45.54 40.51
N THR A 787 -32.12 -44.64 39.94
CA THR A 787 -31.23 -44.84 38.76
C THR A 787 -31.82 -45.25 37.39
N ALA A 788 -31.85 -44.42 36.34
CA ALA A 788 -30.75 -43.80 35.56
C ALA A 788 -30.47 -44.47 34.18
N LEU A 789 -30.02 -43.64 33.23
CA LEU A 789 -29.29 -43.93 31.97
C LEU A 789 -30.05 -44.34 30.67
N LEU A 790 -29.89 -43.45 29.68
CA LEU A 790 -29.61 -43.67 28.24
C LEU A 790 -30.73 -44.05 27.23
N SER A 791 -31.23 -42.98 26.57
CA SER A 791 -30.97 -42.67 25.14
C SER A 791 -31.68 -43.40 23.97
N SER A 792 -31.93 -42.59 22.92
CA SER A 792 -32.46 -42.93 21.58
C SER A 792 -33.96 -43.32 21.55
N SER A 793 -34.76 -42.97 20.54
CA SER A 793 -34.57 -42.30 19.22
C SER A 793 -35.83 -41.41 18.92
N VAL A 794 -36.10 -40.74 17.79
CA VAL A 794 -35.71 -40.83 16.37
C VAL A 794 -35.70 -39.43 15.69
N ARG A 795 -35.25 -39.35 14.44
CA ARG A 795 -35.51 -38.31 13.41
C ARG A 795 -37.01 -38.32 12.98
N THR A 796 -37.62 -37.41 12.20
CA THR A 796 -37.21 -36.13 11.53
C THR A 796 -38.40 -35.12 11.63
N THR A 797 -38.81 -34.18 10.75
CA THR A 797 -38.55 -33.82 9.34
C THR A 797 -38.88 -32.33 9.07
N TYR A 798 -38.59 -31.81 7.86
CA TYR A 798 -38.98 -30.49 7.34
C TYR A 798 -40.51 -30.27 7.24
N MET A 799 -40.95 -29.02 7.40
CA MET A 799 -41.87 -28.35 6.46
C MET A 799 -41.78 -26.81 6.56
N GLN A 800 -42.51 -26.09 5.71
CA GLN A 800 -42.19 -24.70 5.31
C GLN A 800 -43.44 -23.79 5.27
N ASN A 801 -43.21 -22.48 5.47
CA ASN A 801 -44.03 -21.33 5.05
C ASN A 801 -45.34 -20.97 5.79
N GLN A 802 -45.68 -19.69 5.55
CA GLN A 802 -46.99 -19.00 5.58
C GLN A 802 -47.53 -18.40 6.89
N SER A 803 -47.70 -17.08 6.78
CA SER A 803 -48.51 -16.17 7.58
C SER A 803 -50.02 -16.49 7.54
N GLY A 804 -50.72 -16.28 8.66
CA GLY A 804 -52.18 -16.26 8.76
C GLY A 804 -52.63 -15.14 9.70
N HIS A 805 -53.85 -14.63 9.51
CA HIS A 805 -54.34 -13.39 10.12
C HIS A 805 -55.51 -13.63 11.08
N LEU A 806 -55.56 -12.84 12.17
CA LEU A 806 -56.76 -12.29 12.81
C LEU A 806 -57.67 -13.18 13.70
N GLY A 807 -58.16 -12.57 14.79
CA GLY A 807 -59.37 -12.95 15.54
C GLY A 807 -59.14 -13.73 16.84
N GLU A 808 -59.95 -13.56 17.90
CA GLU A 808 -60.84 -12.44 18.28
C GLU A 808 -61.22 -12.59 19.78
N ASP A 809 -61.33 -11.50 20.54
CA ASP A 809 -61.65 -11.57 21.98
C ASP A 809 -63.17 -11.65 22.23
N VAL A 810 -63.61 -12.66 22.99
CA VAL A 810 -64.97 -12.70 23.58
C VAL A 810 -64.90 -13.22 25.02
N LEU A 811 -65.18 -12.35 25.99
CA LEU A 811 -65.46 -12.75 27.38
C LEU A 811 -66.85 -13.39 27.47
N LEU A 812 -67.06 -14.25 28.47
CA LEU A 812 -68.21 -14.09 29.38
C LEU A 812 -67.98 -14.78 30.73
N THR A 813 -68.65 -14.27 31.75
CA THR A 813 -68.46 -14.58 33.17
C THR A 813 -69.63 -15.33 33.79
N GLN A 814 -69.35 -16.27 34.70
CA GLN A 814 -70.20 -16.51 35.87
C GLN A 814 -69.32 -17.04 37.02
N GLY A 815 -69.69 -16.78 38.29
CA GLY A 815 -68.78 -16.98 39.43
C GLY A 815 -69.48 -17.33 40.74
N HIS A 816 -68.72 -17.28 41.84
CA HIS A 816 -69.22 -17.47 43.21
C HIS A 816 -68.37 -16.65 44.20
N GLU A 817 -69.02 -15.89 45.09
CA GLU A 817 -68.35 -15.11 46.14
C GLU A 817 -68.03 -15.96 47.40
N SER A 818 -67.53 -15.30 48.45
CA SER A 818 -67.22 -15.83 49.81
C SER A 818 -65.82 -16.40 50.11
N SER A 819 -64.80 -16.12 49.28
CA SER A 819 -63.38 -16.14 49.71
C SER A 819 -62.52 -15.01 49.09
N ASP A 820 -63.11 -14.22 48.20
CA ASP A 820 -62.34 -13.53 47.16
C ASP A 820 -61.62 -12.24 47.63
N GLY A 821 -61.97 -11.68 48.79
CA GLY A 821 -61.34 -10.46 49.33
C GLY A 821 -59.85 -10.67 49.69
N PHE A 822 -59.53 -11.74 50.43
CA PHE A 822 -58.15 -12.08 50.78
C PHE A 822 -57.39 -12.68 49.57
N ALA A 823 -58.06 -13.47 48.74
CA ALA A 823 -57.48 -14.05 47.53
C ALA A 823 -57.12 -12.98 46.48
N ARG A 824 -57.95 -11.94 46.30
CA ARG A 824 -57.61 -10.76 45.46
C ARG A 824 -56.42 -10.00 46.03
N ARG A 825 -56.38 -9.71 47.34
CA ARG A 825 -55.19 -9.08 47.98
C ARG A 825 -53.89 -9.83 47.66
N ARG A 826 -53.88 -11.16 47.75
CA ARG A 826 -52.70 -11.98 47.44
C ARG A 826 -52.39 -12.13 45.94
N ARG A 827 -53.29 -11.70 45.04
CA ARG A 827 -53.08 -11.65 43.56
C ARG A 827 -52.61 -10.29 43.06
N SER A 828 -52.93 -9.18 43.75
CA SER A 828 -52.51 -7.83 43.34
C SER A 828 -51.05 -7.51 43.64
N TYR A 829 -50.44 -8.18 44.63
CA TYR A 829 -49.01 -8.06 44.92
C TYR A 829 -48.19 -9.15 44.22
N GLY A 830 -46.95 -8.82 43.87
CA GLY A 830 -46.10 -9.62 42.99
C GLY A 830 -45.75 -11.02 43.49
N ARG A 831 -45.43 -11.92 42.56
CA ARG A 831 -45.18 -13.33 42.84
C ARG A 831 -43.81 -13.52 43.50
N LEU A 832 -43.79 -14.25 44.62
CA LEU A 832 -42.59 -14.57 45.38
C LEU A 832 -41.59 -15.39 44.53
N ILE A 833 -40.33 -14.99 44.54
CA ILE A 833 -39.21 -15.73 43.95
C ILE A 833 -38.62 -16.63 45.03
N ASP A 834 -38.94 -17.92 44.96
CA ASP A 834 -38.21 -18.99 45.62
C ASP A 834 -37.22 -19.64 44.62
N THR A 835 -36.18 -20.28 45.18
CA THR A 835 -35.20 -21.13 44.52
C THR A 835 -35.78 -22.09 43.47
N ASN A 836 -36.98 -22.65 43.69
CA ASN A 836 -37.65 -23.54 42.74
C ASN A 836 -38.27 -22.78 41.56
N ASN A 837 -38.99 -21.68 41.83
CA ASN A 837 -39.63 -20.83 40.81
C ASN A 837 -38.60 -20.09 39.93
N LEU A 838 -37.35 -19.95 40.39
CA LEU A 838 -36.28 -19.16 39.78
C LEU A 838 -35.90 -19.62 38.35
N GLN A 839 -36.26 -20.86 37.96
CA GLN A 839 -36.06 -21.34 36.58
C GLN A 839 -37.08 -20.77 35.58
N MET A 840 -38.22 -20.26 36.04
CA MET A 840 -39.30 -19.74 35.18
C MET A 840 -39.10 -18.29 34.72
N LEU A 841 -38.04 -17.60 35.18
CA LEU A 841 -37.72 -16.23 34.78
C LEU A 841 -37.29 -16.19 33.31
N GLU A 842 -38.06 -15.54 32.43
CA GLU A 842 -37.66 -15.29 31.04
C GLU A 842 -36.69 -14.10 30.95
N GLU A 843 -35.64 -14.24 30.13
CA GLU A 843 -34.61 -13.21 29.96
C GLU A 843 -34.45 -12.87 28.46
N LYS A 844 -34.86 -11.66 28.07
CA LYS A 844 -34.65 -11.12 26.71
C LYS A 844 -33.12 -10.89 26.49
N ARG A 845 -32.60 -11.26 25.32
CA ARG A 845 -31.17 -11.14 24.99
C ARG A 845 -30.87 -9.82 24.27
N ASP A 846 -30.18 -8.91 24.96
CA ASP A 846 -29.78 -7.61 24.38
C ASP A 846 -28.47 -7.68 23.57
N MET A 847 -28.22 -6.69 22.71
CA MET A 847 -26.99 -6.53 21.92
C MET A 847 -25.69 -6.63 22.74
N PHE A 848 -25.71 -6.18 24.00
CA PHE A 848 -24.54 -6.19 24.89
C PHE A 848 -24.36 -7.49 25.71
N TYR A 849 -25.12 -8.55 25.39
CA TYR A 849 -25.08 -9.83 26.11
C TYR A 849 -23.67 -10.41 26.28
N LEU A 850 -22.81 -10.29 25.28
CA LEU A 850 -21.41 -10.76 25.34
C LEU A 850 -20.57 -10.03 26.40
N LEU A 851 -20.78 -8.72 26.60
CA LEU A 851 -20.06 -7.95 27.63
C LEU A 851 -20.45 -8.39 29.05
N SER A 852 -21.66 -8.93 29.25
CA SER A 852 -22.12 -9.39 30.57
C SER A 852 -21.28 -10.55 31.16
N PHE A 853 -20.60 -11.33 30.31
CA PHE A 853 -19.70 -12.39 30.74
C PHE A 853 -18.34 -11.86 31.21
N ILE A 854 -17.82 -10.82 30.54
CA ILE A 854 -16.51 -10.23 30.82
C ILE A 854 -16.60 -9.32 32.06
N VAL A 855 -17.61 -8.46 32.10
CA VAL A 855 -17.63 -7.30 32.99
C VAL A 855 -18.45 -7.56 34.24
N HIS A 856 -17.89 -7.21 35.41
CA HIS A 856 -18.46 -7.49 36.73
C HIS A 856 -18.45 -6.22 37.60
N ASN A 857 -19.52 -5.96 38.36
CA ASN A 857 -19.64 -4.79 39.24
C ASN A 857 -19.30 -5.16 40.69
N THR A 858 -18.02 -5.44 40.93
CA THR A 858 -17.50 -5.74 42.27
C THR A 858 -17.48 -4.50 43.17
N LYS A 859 -17.37 -4.69 44.49
CA LYS A 859 -17.16 -3.57 45.42
C LYS A 859 -15.88 -2.80 45.00
N PRO A 860 -15.91 -1.47 44.85
CA PRO A 860 -14.69 -0.71 44.57
C PRO A 860 -13.66 -0.98 45.67
N VAL A 861 -12.45 -1.34 45.25
CA VAL A 861 -11.33 -1.57 46.17
C VAL A 861 -11.06 -0.28 46.95
N GLY A 862 -10.89 -0.38 48.26
CA GLY A 862 -10.54 0.78 49.10
C GLY A 862 -9.24 1.40 48.59
N HIS A 863 -9.22 2.71 48.38
CA HIS A 863 -8.10 3.39 47.73
C HIS A 863 -6.82 3.28 48.56
N GLN A 864 -5.90 2.46 48.08
CA GLN A 864 -4.46 2.61 48.30
C GLN A 864 -3.86 3.31 47.08
N ASP A 865 -2.81 4.10 47.25
CA ASP A 865 -2.22 4.91 46.16
C ASP A 865 -1.75 4.06 44.97
N LEU A 866 -1.31 2.83 45.25
CA LEU A 866 -0.97 1.81 44.25
C LEU A 866 -2.09 1.58 43.23
N VAL A 867 -3.36 1.61 43.65
CA VAL A 867 -4.52 1.43 42.77
C VAL A 867 -4.70 2.65 41.85
N GLY A 868 -4.47 3.86 42.36
CA GLY A 868 -4.51 5.10 41.57
C GLY A 868 -3.39 5.16 40.53
N LEU A 869 -2.20 4.66 40.87
CA LEU A 869 -1.06 4.52 39.97
C LEU A 869 -1.35 3.49 38.84
N VAL A 870 -1.93 2.32 39.17
CA VAL A 870 -2.33 1.32 38.15
C VAL A 870 -3.41 1.88 37.22
N ILE A 871 -4.41 2.58 37.75
CA ILE A 871 -5.44 3.28 36.94
C ILE A 871 -4.78 4.29 35.99
N SER A 872 -3.80 5.07 36.47
CA SER A 872 -3.09 6.07 35.66
C SER A 872 -2.25 5.41 34.55
N MET A 873 -1.61 4.26 34.81
CA MET A 873 -0.89 3.49 33.78
C MET A 873 -1.82 2.93 32.71
N LEU A 874 -2.99 2.37 33.08
CA LEU A 874 -3.96 1.84 32.12
C LEU A 874 -4.52 2.96 31.21
N LEU A 875 -4.81 4.13 31.78
CA LEU A 875 -5.30 5.32 31.07
C LEU A 875 -4.28 5.86 30.06
N LEU A 876 -2.98 5.87 30.42
CA LEU A 876 -1.90 6.22 29.51
C LEU A 876 -1.62 5.12 28.48
N GLY A 877 -1.82 3.86 28.86
CA GLY A 877 -1.80 2.70 27.98
C GLY A 877 -2.82 2.83 26.84
N ASP A 878 -4.10 3.08 27.18
CA ASP A 878 -5.17 3.40 26.22
C ASP A 878 -4.73 4.49 25.23
N PHE A 879 -4.20 5.62 25.73
CA PHE A 879 -3.75 6.74 24.92
C PHE A 879 -2.59 6.37 23.98
N SER A 880 -1.59 5.62 24.47
CA SER A 880 -0.46 5.18 23.65
C SER A 880 -0.88 4.20 22.54
N LEU A 881 -1.83 3.31 22.84
CA LEU A 881 -2.39 2.35 21.89
C LEU A 881 -3.22 3.04 20.80
N VAL A 882 -3.97 4.09 21.15
CA VAL A 882 -4.63 4.99 20.19
C VAL A 882 -3.60 5.70 19.29
N LEU A 883 -2.56 6.30 19.85
CA LEU A 883 -1.52 7.00 19.08
C LEU A 883 -0.79 6.07 18.10
N LEU A 884 -0.40 4.88 18.55
CA LEU A 884 0.30 3.88 17.73
C LEU A 884 -0.59 3.30 16.62
N THR A 885 -1.89 3.11 16.87
CA THR A 885 -2.84 2.65 15.83
C THR A 885 -3.10 3.73 14.78
N PHE A 886 -3.22 5.00 15.17
CA PHE A 886 -3.27 6.11 14.21
C PHE A 886 -2.01 6.21 13.35
N LEU A 887 -0.82 6.06 13.95
CA LEU A 887 0.46 6.11 13.21
C LEU A 887 0.60 4.93 12.24
N LEU A 888 0.20 3.72 12.66
CA LEU A 888 0.11 2.55 11.79
C LEU A 888 -0.80 2.81 10.59
N LEU A 889 -2.04 3.24 10.83
CA LEU A 889 -3.02 3.50 9.77
C LEU A 889 -2.56 4.61 8.81
N TYR A 890 -1.96 5.68 9.33
CA TYR A 890 -1.39 6.76 8.52
C TYR A 890 -0.28 6.26 7.58
N SER A 891 0.57 5.33 8.05
CA SER A 891 1.61 4.72 7.21
C SER A 891 1.07 3.81 6.09
N ILE A 892 -0.19 3.38 6.19
CA ILE A 892 -0.88 2.60 5.16
C ILE A 892 -1.59 3.55 4.18
N SER A 893 -2.55 4.35 4.65
CA SER A 893 -3.32 5.31 3.84
C SER A 893 -4.07 6.33 4.69
N LEU A 894 -4.14 7.58 4.23
CA LEU A 894 -5.06 8.59 4.78
C LEU A 894 -6.53 8.15 4.66
N LEU A 895 -6.91 7.42 3.60
CA LEU A 895 -8.27 6.89 3.46
C LEU A 895 -8.58 5.85 4.53
N ASP A 896 -7.61 5.02 4.93
CA ASP A 896 -7.79 4.01 5.98
C ASP A 896 -7.89 4.65 7.37
N VAL A 897 -7.18 5.76 7.61
CA VAL A 897 -7.38 6.61 8.81
C VAL A 897 -8.81 7.13 8.87
N PHE A 898 -9.34 7.69 7.77
CA PHE A 898 -10.73 8.16 7.74
C PHE A 898 -11.75 7.00 7.85
N LEU A 899 -11.53 5.88 7.17
CA LEU A 899 -12.42 4.71 7.26
C LEU A 899 -12.47 4.16 8.70
N VAL A 900 -11.34 4.06 9.40
CA VAL A 900 -11.35 3.65 10.82
C VAL A 900 -12.02 4.68 11.71
N LEU A 901 -11.88 5.99 11.44
CA LEU A 901 -12.54 7.07 12.20
C LEU A 901 -14.06 7.17 11.97
N PHE A 902 -14.55 6.74 10.80
CA PHE A 902 -15.97 6.81 10.42
C PHE A 902 -16.74 5.49 10.60
N ILE A 903 -16.10 4.33 10.38
CA ILE A 903 -16.72 2.99 10.50
C ILE A 903 -16.58 2.45 11.92
N LEU A 904 -15.51 2.77 12.63
CA LEU A 904 -15.36 2.50 14.06
C LEU A 904 -15.42 3.83 14.84
N PRO A 905 -16.11 3.84 15.99
CA PRO A 905 -16.61 5.10 16.54
C PRO A 905 -15.52 5.97 17.18
N LEU A 906 -15.90 7.23 17.43
CA LEU A 906 -15.22 8.16 18.34
C LEU A 906 -14.90 7.55 19.72
N GLY A 907 -15.50 6.41 20.06
CA GLY A 907 -15.15 5.53 21.19
C GLY A 907 -13.67 5.12 21.29
N VAL A 908 -12.86 5.27 20.23
CA VAL A 908 -11.38 5.12 20.28
C VAL A 908 -10.71 6.34 20.91
N LEU A 909 -11.23 7.56 20.70
CA LEU A 909 -10.69 8.80 21.28
C LEU A 909 -11.28 9.10 22.68
N LEU A 910 -12.48 8.58 22.98
CA LEU A 910 -13.18 8.79 24.24
C LEU A 910 -12.68 8.03 25.50
N PRO A 911 -11.81 6.98 25.49
CA PRO A 911 -11.36 6.33 26.72
C PRO A 911 -10.55 7.28 27.62
N PHE A 912 -9.63 8.05 27.04
CA PHE A 912 -8.75 8.95 27.77
C PHE A 912 -9.49 10.11 28.47
N PRO A 913 -10.40 10.87 27.80
CA PRO A 913 -11.27 11.84 28.49
C PRO A 913 -12.18 11.22 29.56
N ALA A 914 -12.73 10.03 29.32
CA ALA A 914 -13.57 9.33 30.30
C ALA A 914 -12.77 8.91 31.54
N GLY A 915 -11.57 8.35 31.34
CA GLY A 915 -10.64 7.96 32.40
C GLY A 915 -10.14 9.16 33.22
N ILE A 916 -9.81 10.29 32.57
CA ILE A 916 -9.42 11.52 33.28
C ILE A 916 -10.56 12.02 34.17
N ASN A 917 -11.79 12.06 33.63
CA ASN A 917 -12.95 12.45 34.43
C ASN A 917 -13.20 11.48 35.60
N ALA A 918 -13.02 10.17 35.42
CA ALA A 918 -13.10 9.19 36.50
C ALA A 918 -11.99 9.38 37.56
N LEU A 919 -10.77 9.76 37.16
CA LEU A 919 -9.61 9.95 38.05
C LEU A 919 -9.76 11.18 38.96
N PHE A 920 -10.30 12.28 38.44
CA PHE A 920 -10.36 13.59 39.11
C PHE A 920 -11.73 13.97 39.71
N SER A 921 -12.84 13.30 39.36
CA SER A 921 -14.21 13.69 39.82
C SER A 921 -14.53 13.41 41.30
N HIS A 922 -13.54 13.12 42.14
CA HIS A 922 -13.73 12.76 43.53
C HIS A 922 -14.27 13.92 44.40
N GLY A 923 -15.21 13.58 45.28
CA GLY A 923 -15.68 14.44 46.37
C GLY A 923 -16.54 13.61 47.34
N PRO A 924 -16.41 13.79 48.67
CA PRO A 924 -16.86 12.79 49.66
C PRO A 924 -18.38 12.53 49.73
N ARG A 925 -19.21 13.34 49.06
CA ARG A 925 -20.69 13.27 49.14
C ARG A 925 -21.41 12.59 47.94
N ARG A 926 -20.71 11.95 46.98
CA ARG A 926 -21.33 11.42 45.73
C ARG A 926 -20.89 10.02 45.27
N SER A 927 -20.75 9.07 46.21
CA SER A 927 -20.30 7.69 45.94
C SER A 927 -21.07 6.94 44.83
N ALA A 928 -22.38 7.13 44.70
CA ALA A 928 -23.21 6.44 43.70
C ALA A 928 -23.01 6.92 42.25
N GLY A 929 -22.52 8.15 42.04
CA GLY A 929 -22.25 8.68 40.70
C GLY A 929 -20.91 8.21 40.12
N LEU A 930 -19.89 8.09 40.98
CA LEU A 930 -18.50 7.80 40.59
C LEU A 930 -18.34 6.45 39.89
N ALA A 931 -19.00 5.40 40.40
CA ALA A 931 -18.91 4.05 39.84
C ALA A 931 -19.30 3.97 38.35
N ARG A 932 -20.20 4.86 37.89
CA ARG A 932 -20.67 4.88 36.49
C ARG A 932 -19.62 5.42 35.51
N PHE A 933 -18.77 6.36 35.94
CA PHE A 933 -17.67 6.86 35.09
C PHE A 933 -16.55 5.83 34.91
N TYR A 934 -16.19 5.10 35.98
CA TYR A 934 -15.26 3.96 35.87
C TYR A 934 -15.85 2.83 35.01
N ALA A 935 -17.13 2.51 35.20
CA ALA A 935 -17.81 1.50 34.39
C ALA A 935 -17.85 1.90 32.90
N LEU A 936 -18.02 3.18 32.58
CA LEU A 936 -18.02 3.70 31.22
C LEU A 936 -16.63 3.62 30.56
N TRP A 937 -15.55 3.98 31.28
CA TRP A 937 -14.17 3.86 30.80
C TRP A 937 -13.78 2.39 30.58
N ASN A 938 -14.16 1.48 31.47
CA ASN A 938 -13.91 0.04 31.30
C ASN A 938 -14.52 -0.51 29.99
N ILE A 939 -15.71 -0.05 29.58
CA ILE A 939 -16.30 -0.44 28.29
C ILE A 939 -15.51 0.15 27.11
N THR A 940 -15.14 1.44 27.15
CA THR A 940 -14.44 2.07 26.02
C THR A 940 -13.02 1.56 25.85
N SER A 941 -12.29 1.27 26.94
CA SER A 941 -10.97 0.63 26.88
C SER A 941 -11.02 -0.78 26.28
N LEU A 942 -12.00 -1.61 26.66
CA LEU A 942 -12.20 -2.94 26.05
C LEU A 942 -12.48 -2.86 24.54
N VAL A 943 -13.24 -1.86 24.09
CA VAL A 943 -13.46 -1.59 22.65
C VAL A 943 -12.17 -1.14 21.97
N ASN A 944 -11.42 -0.21 22.58
CA ASN A 944 -10.15 0.31 22.09
C ASN A 944 -9.12 -0.83 21.80
N VAL A 945 -8.92 -1.72 22.78
CA VAL A 945 -8.03 -2.89 22.63
C VAL A 945 -8.52 -3.85 21.54
N GLY A 946 -9.82 -4.12 21.47
CA GLY A 946 -10.41 -4.99 20.44
C GLY A 946 -10.23 -4.44 19.02
N VAL A 947 -10.38 -3.12 18.83
CA VAL A 947 -10.15 -2.42 17.56
C VAL A 947 -8.68 -2.50 17.16
N ALA A 948 -7.76 -2.18 18.07
CA ALA A 948 -6.32 -2.23 17.78
C ALA A 948 -5.85 -3.63 17.36
N PHE A 949 -6.35 -4.68 18.02
CA PHE A 949 -6.06 -6.06 17.63
C PHE A 949 -6.59 -6.39 16.22
N LEU A 950 -7.82 -5.97 15.90
CA LEU A 950 -8.42 -6.20 14.58
C LEU A 950 -7.65 -5.47 13.46
N CYS A 951 -7.29 -4.20 13.66
CA CYS A 951 -6.47 -3.43 12.72
C CYS A 951 -5.09 -4.08 12.51
N GLY A 952 -4.41 -4.50 13.58
CA GLY A 952 -3.14 -5.21 13.51
C GLY A 952 -3.22 -6.54 12.75
N TYR A 953 -4.29 -7.32 12.98
CA TYR A 953 -4.54 -8.57 12.28
C TYR A 953 -4.83 -8.37 10.77
N ILE A 954 -5.58 -7.33 10.40
CA ILE A 954 -5.84 -6.97 9.00
C ILE A 954 -4.52 -6.58 8.31
N HIS A 955 -3.68 -5.76 8.95
CA HIS A 955 -2.37 -5.36 8.41
C HIS A 955 -1.41 -6.56 8.24
N TYR A 956 -1.34 -7.46 9.22
CA TYR A 956 -0.55 -8.69 9.12
C TYR A 956 -1.01 -9.56 7.92
N LYS A 957 -2.34 -9.69 7.74
CA LYS A 957 -2.90 -10.45 6.62
C LYS A 957 -2.65 -9.77 5.27
N SER A 958 -2.72 -8.44 5.17
CA SER A 958 -2.49 -7.71 3.92
C SER A 958 -1.02 -7.76 3.47
N GLN A 959 -0.06 -7.63 4.40
CA GLN A 959 1.36 -7.88 4.10
C GLN A 959 1.59 -9.32 3.58
N SER A 960 0.95 -10.32 4.19
CA SER A 960 1.03 -11.73 3.78
C SER A 960 0.46 -12.00 2.37
N SER A 961 -0.53 -11.22 1.91
CA SER A 961 -1.00 -11.28 0.51
C SER A 961 -0.11 -10.50 -0.46
N SER A 962 0.45 -9.36 -0.04
CA SER A 962 1.30 -8.52 -0.91
C SER A 962 2.58 -9.23 -1.37
N SER A 963 3.14 -10.12 -0.53
CA SER A 963 4.30 -10.96 -0.89
C SER A 963 4.06 -11.97 -2.02
N LYS A 964 2.82 -12.10 -2.53
CA LYS A 964 2.42 -13.03 -3.59
C LYS A 964 1.86 -12.36 -4.85
N GLN A 965 1.78 -11.03 -4.91
CA GLN A 965 1.19 -10.35 -6.06
C GLN A 965 2.25 -9.74 -7.00
N ILE A 966 2.11 -10.08 -8.29
CA ILE A 966 3.02 -9.71 -9.38
C ILE A 966 2.95 -8.19 -9.62
N PRO A 967 4.08 -7.50 -9.87
CA PRO A 967 4.11 -6.04 -10.03
C PRO A 967 3.52 -5.62 -11.39
N ASN A 968 2.20 -5.46 -11.47
CA ASN A 968 1.53 -4.92 -12.67
C ASN A 968 0.14 -4.28 -12.43
N LEU A 969 -0.13 -3.81 -11.21
CA LEU A 969 -1.32 -3.02 -10.88
C LEU A 969 -0.94 -1.76 -10.09
N GLN A 970 -0.85 -0.65 -10.81
CA GLN A 970 -0.70 0.69 -10.27
C GLN A 970 -2.06 1.17 -9.74
N PRO A 971 -2.26 1.36 -8.42
CA PRO A 971 -3.49 1.95 -7.93
C PRO A 971 -3.57 3.40 -8.41
N TRP A 972 -4.71 3.77 -9.00
CA TRP A 972 -5.05 5.18 -9.25
C TRP A 972 -5.38 5.89 -7.93
N ASN A 973 -5.41 7.23 -7.98
CA ASN A 973 -5.71 8.12 -6.85
C ASN A 973 -7.01 7.78 -6.11
#